data_AF-A0A1X4I783-F1
#
_entry.id   AF-A0A1X4I783-F1
#
_cell.length_a   1.000
_cell.length_b   1.000
_cell.length_c   1.000
_cell.angle_alpha   90.00
_cell.angle_beta   90.00
_cell.angle_gamma   90.00
#
_symmetry.space_group_name_H-M   'P 1'
#
loop_
_entity.id
_entity.type
_entity.pdbx_description
1 polymer ?
#
loop_
_entity_poly.entity_id
_entity_poly.type
_entity_poly.pdbx_seq_one_letter_code
_entity_poly.pdbx_strand_id
1 'polypeptide(L)'
;MHIVTFSFECGGFDNRLMRGGLSPLVWNLSREYAARGHRVSLVTPAHGHLQALRERFDVRELDYRDQHTVPLVLDPKVWPGRPAETGLALDTRAHLLRLDGVDVYLLSDAFLDLLPDRLYPPPALEGRDLAYLKPLVFQVGGLRFVQRHLADGPAVVHGFEPYYHYLLPAVLADDDRYRTVSTVAANAPVTQKVYRPQVERLLELFGVRGPDLDALDGPPPAEDSPLATMARALAGTRMHVEYGPDHVGVFPLIADRADLIDFVSPGQRDHYVTWQDTPFEALFRSLPVARRLRERPDRLLAGGCGIADSWLARDPEAVDRASVRRSLGLTGTGPVFYHAARYAVHHKGQLELMRAVEEVLAGDPEVGFVIRCSTGGGGDAPAAVANAAFQRLADRFPGQLRLEWRLADEDTLFEQAASADFCVYPSKFELDGFLIAQAEAMACGAVPIATAQRVTSHFGHGRPLDDPEATGFSVPGSFRDDDPGLARALAGRIREAVKLFRTAPGTYARLSGNARRLGRSFTWARSADLRLAAYERLLRGERAQPPAGELVERGWLEALPPAAHTEHRELIARAATERGDATALARVLGCGVDELGADDWERLFTSAHRRGDFTRCAELARRAGRPDLWARQADRFRLTAVPDGTWRVRYAH
;
A
#
# COMPACT_ATOMS: atom_id res chain seq x y z
N MET A 1 9.59 22.07 16.02
CA MET A 1 8.30 22.25 15.33
C MET A 1 7.18 21.59 16.14
N HIS A 2 5.93 21.97 15.87
CA HIS A 2 4.75 21.26 16.37
C HIS A 2 4.23 20.33 15.27
N ILE A 3 4.10 19.04 15.58
CA ILE A 3 3.58 18.01 14.69
C ILE A 3 2.28 17.49 15.29
N VAL A 4 1.19 17.64 14.54
CA VAL A 4 -0.13 17.14 14.90
C VAL A 4 -0.39 15.87 14.10
N THR A 5 -0.25 14.72 14.75
CA THR A 5 -0.60 13.43 14.15
C THR A 5 -2.11 13.26 14.19
N PHE A 6 -2.77 13.15 13.04
CA PHE A 6 -4.22 12.99 12.91
C PHE A 6 -4.54 11.58 12.41
N SER A 7 -4.98 10.69 13.28
CA SER A 7 -5.21 9.29 12.92
C SER A 7 -6.46 8.71 13.53
N PHE A 8 -7.25 8.01 12.71
CA PHE A 8 -8.40 7.26 13.19
C PHE A 8 -8.01 6.05 14.06
N GLU A 9 -6.78 5.55 13.96
CA GLU A 9 -6.27 4.49 14.84
C GLU A 9 -4.88 4.87 15.35
N CYS A 10 -4.74 4.93 16.68
CA CYS A 10 -3.44 5.01 17.34
C CYS A 10 -3.47 4.21 18.63
N GLY A 11 -3.09 2.94 18.51
CA GLY A 11 -3.01 1.98 19.62
C GLY A 11 -1.67 1.24 19.67
N GLY A 12 -0.65 1.66 18.92
CA GLY A 12 0.61 0.92 18.81
C GLY A 12 1.39 0.77 20.13
N PHE A 13 1.03 1.55 21.15
CA PHE A 13 1.57 1.44 22.51
C PHE A 13 0.85 0.42 23.40
N ASP A 14 -0.32 -0.09 22.98
CA ASP A 14 -1.10 -1.09 23.72
C ASP A 14 -1.59 -2.18 22.75
N ASN A 15 -1.06 -3.39 22.89
CA ASN A 15 -1.39 -4.54 22.03
C ASN A 15 -2.91 -4.82 21.94
N ARG A 16 -3.71 -4.47 22.95
CA ARG A 16 -5.18 -4.63 22.94
C ARG A 16 -5.88 -3.69 21.96
N LEU A 17 -5.25 -2.58 21.60
CA LEU A 17 -5.77 -1.57 20.67
C LEU A 17 -5.24 -1.73 19.24
N MET A 18 -4.33 -2.67 19.00
CA MET A 18 -3.76 -2.91 17.68
C MET A 18 -4.74 -3.70 16.79
N ARG A 19 -5.11 -3.18 15.61
CA ARG A 19 -5.93 -3.89 14.61
C ARG A 19 -5.20 -4.15 13.29
N GLY A 20 -4.10 -3.45 13.03
CA GLY A 20 -3.26 -3.64 11.85
C GLY A 20 -1.98 -2.83 11.88
N GLY A 21 -1.23 -2.84 10.78
CA GLY A 21 0.08 -2.18 10.67
C GLY A 21 0.05 -0.64 10.70
N LEU A 22 -1.12 -0.02 10.53
CA LEU A 22 -1.28 1.43 10.62
C LEU A 22 -1.02 1.95 12.05
N SER A 23 -1.50 1.22 13.06
CA SER A 23 -1.38 1.62 14.46
C SER A 23 0.07 1.67 14.97
N PRO A 24 0.92 0.65 14.71
CA PRO A 24 2.37 0.74 14.94
C PRO A 24 3.06 1.85 14.15
N LEU A 25 2.68 2.07 12.88
CA LEU A 25 3.25 3.14 12.05
C LEU A 25 3.05 4.53 12.69
N VAL A 26 1.80 4.83 13.07
CA VAL A 26 1.40 6.10 13.66
C VAL A 26 2.09 6.33 15.01
N TRP A 27 2.08 5.32 15.89
CA TRP A 27 2.68 5.42 17.22
C TRP A 27 4.19 5.58 17.17
N ASN A 28 4.90 4.68 16.46
CA ASN A 28 6.35 4.70 16.45
C ASN A 28 6.90 5.97 15.80
N LEU A 29 6.29 6.46 14.71
CA LEU A 29 6.70 7.75 14.13
C LEU A 29 6.51 8.92 15.11
N SER A 30 5.37 8.97 15.80
CA SER A 30 5.08 10.02 16.77
C SER A 30 6.10 10.02 17.92
N ARG A 31 6.46 8.84 18.41
CA ARG A 31 7.51 8.67 19.43
C ARG A 31 8.88 9.11 18.92
N GLU A 32 9.25 8.74 17.69
CA GLU A 32 10.53 9.14 17.08
C GLU A 32 10.63 10.65 16.84
N TYR A 33 9.52 11.31 16.51
CA TYR A 33 9.46 12.77 16.41
C TYR A 33 9.67 13.43 17.78
N ALA A 34 9.00 12.92 18.83
CA ALA A 34 9.14 13.42 20.19
C ALA A 34 10.58 13.23 20.72
N ALA A 35 11.20 12.08 20.44
CA ALA A 35 12.58 11.77 20.79
C ALA A 35 13.60 12.74 20.16
N ARG A 36 13.25 13.39 19.03
CA ARG A 36 14.05 14.44 18.37
C ARG A 36 13.73 15.86 18.87
N GLY A 37 12.98 15.97 19.97
CA GLY A 37 12.67 17.25 20.63
C GLY A 37 11.55 18.04 19.96
N HIS A 38 10.70 17.40 19.16
CA HIS A 38 9.52 18.06 18.60
C HIS A 38 8.32 17.96 19.55
N ARG A 39 7.47 18.98 19.55
CA ARG A 39 6.16 18.91 20.22
C ARG A 39 5.26 18.04 19.37
N VAL A 40 4.80 16.92 19.90
CA VAL A 40 3.92 15.98 19.17
C VAL A 40 2.58 15.90 19.86
N SER A 41 1.52 16.21 19.11
CA SER A 41 0.13 16.09 19.54
C SER A 41 -0.57 15.09 18.66
N LEU A 42 -0.99 13.96 19.22
CA LEU A 42 -1.69 12.93 18.49
C LEU A 42 -3.19 13.02 18.76
N VAL A 43 -4.02 13.15 17.73
CA VAL A 43 -5.48 13.23 17.84
C VAL A 43 -6.09 11.95 17.28
N THR A 44 -6.87 11.25 18.11
CA THR A 44 -7.49 9.96 17.75
C THR A 44 -8.80 9.75 18.54
N PRO A 45 -9.76 8.95 18.06
CA PRO A 45 -10.92 8.57 18.87
C PRO A 45 -10.50 7.71 20.06
N ALA A 46 -11.25 7.77 21.15
CA ALA A 46 -11.05 6.86 22.28
C ALA A 46 -11.56 5.43 22.02
N HIS A 47 -12.43 5.27 21.01
CA HIS A 47 -13.05 4.00 20.63
C HIS A 47 -13.68 3.22 21.79
N GLY A 48 -14.24 3.89 22.79
CA GLY A 48 -14.85 3.25 23.95
C GLY A 48 -13.86 2.64 24.93
N HIS A 49 -12.55 2.89 24.78
CA HIS A 49 -11.50 2.30 25.61
C HIS A 49 -11.04 3.20 26.78
N LEU A 50 -11.69 4.34 27.03
CA LEU A 50 -11.27 5.27 28.10
C LEU A 50 -11.12 4.60 29.46
N GLN A 51 -12.06 3.73 29.85
CA GLN A 51 -11.98 3.02 31.12
C GLN A 51 -10.77 2.08 31.16
N ALA A 52 -10.62 1.23 30.14
CA ALA A 52 -9.51 0.27 30.04
C ALA A 52 -8.14 0.95 29.92
N LEU A 53 -8.09 2.18 29.39
CA LEU A 53 -6.89 3.02 29.36
C LEU A 53 -6.59 3.63 30.72
N ARG A 54 -7.59 4.17 31.44
CA ARG A 54 -7.45 4.73 32.79
C ARG A 54 -6.95 3.72 33.83
N GLU A 55 -7.23 2.45 33.62
CA GLU A 55 -6.74 1.37 34.50
C GLU A 55 -5.21 1.17 34.41
N ARG A 56 -4.57 1.63 33.32
CA ARG A 56 -3.14 1.38 33.06
C ARG A 56 -2.31 2.65 32.88
N PHE A 57 -2.95 3.73 32.48
CA PHE A 57 -2.29 4.98 32.14
C PHE A 57 -2.96 6.17 32.84
N ASP A 58 -2.18 7.22 33.07
CA ASP A 58 -2.70 8.49 33.57
C ASP A 58 -3.44 9.24 32.46
N VAL A 59 -4.75 9.01 32.37
CA VAL A 59 -5.63 9.65 31.38
C VAL A 59 -6.47 10.74 32.07
N ARG A 60 -6.18 11.99 31.73
CA ARG A 60 -6.86 13.18 32.27
C ARG A 60 -7.93 13.69 31.32
N GLU A 61 -9.16 13.86 31.78
CA GLU A 61 -10.17 14.64 31.03
C GLU A 61 -9.75 16.11 30.97
N LEU A 62 -9.81 16.71 29.79
CA LEU A 62 -9.50 18.14 29.59
C LEU A 62 -10.75 18.98 29.80
N ASP A 63 -10.57 20.27 30.09
CA ASP A 63 -11.65 21.26 30.00
C ASP A 63 -11.93 21.60 28.53
N TYR A 64 -12.34 20.58 27.77
CA TYR A 64 -12.74 20.67 26.38
C TYR A 64 -14.07 19.96 26.21
N ARG A 65 -15.06 20.72 25.76
CA ARG A 65 -16.38 20.23 25.43
C ARG A 65 -16.89 20.93 24.18
N ASP A 66 -17.26 20.15 23.16
CA ASP A 66 -17.79 20.67 21.90
C ASP A 66 -19.12 20.03 21.55
N GLN A 67 -20.20 20.76 21.86
CA GLN A 67 -21.54 20.41 21.43
C GLN A 67 -21.74 20.87 19.99
N HIS A 68 -22.01 19.94 19.09
CA HIS A 68 -22.15 20.23 17.67
C HIS A 68 -23.07 19.23 16.97
N THR A 69 -23.39 19.51 15.71
CA THR A 69 -24.14 18.60 14.84
C THR A 69 -23.30 18.25 13.63
N VAL A 70 -23.12 16.96 13.38
CA VAL A 70 -22.55 16.46 12.11
C VAL A 70 -23.70 16.26 11.13
N PRO A 71 -23.77 17.06 10.04
CA PRO A 71 -24.77 16.87 9.00
C PRO A 71 -24.40 15.65 8.16
N LEU A 72 -25.35 14.72 8.04
CA LEU A 72 -25.23 13.52 7.23
C LEU A 72 -26.12 13.63 6.02
N VAL A 73 -25.53 13.56 4.83
CA VAL A 73 -26.23 13.41 3.55
C VAL A 73 -26.01 11.97 3.09
N LEU A 74 -27.08 11.17 3.12
CA LEU A 74 -27.02 9.73 2.89
C LEU A 74 -27.36 9.44 1.43
N ASP A 75 -26.51 8.67 0.73
CA ASP A 75 -26.83 8.20 -0.62
C ASP A 75 -28.11 7.33 -0.56
N PRO A 76 -29.23 7.74 -1.18
CA PRO A 76 -30.48 6.99 -1.15
C PRO A 76 -30.36 5.58 -1.75
N LYS A 77 -29.37 5.34 -2.63
CA LYS A 77 -29.09 4.03 -3.23
C LYS A 77 -28.45 3.07 -2.23
N VAL A 78 -27.64 3.60 -1.32
CA VAL A 78 -26.93 2.83 -0.28
C VAL A 78 -27.76 2.73 0.99
N TRP A 79 -28.49 3.79 1.36
CA TRP A 79 -29.24 3.91 2.61
C TRP A 79 -30.77 3.96 2.38
N PRO A 80 -31.37 2.90 1.81
CA PRO A 80 -32.80 2.91 1.49
C PRO A 80 -33.65 3.06 2.76
N GLY A 81 -34.68 3.91 2.68
CA GLY A 81 -35.62 4.14 3.79
C GLY A 81 -35.10 5.04 4.92
N ARG A 82 -33.90 5.60 4.79
CA ARG A 82 -33.42 6.70 5.65
C ARG A 82 -33.76 8.06 5.01
N PRO A 83 -33.96 9.13 5.80
CA PRO A 83 -34.01 10.49 5.28
C PRO A 83 -32.73 10.82 4.49
N ALA A 84 -32.87 11.57 3.39
CA ALA A 84 -31.74 11.97 2.56
C ALA A 84 -30.73 12.85 3.31
N GLU A 85 -31.20 13.66 4.25
CA GLU A 85 -30.37 14.41 5.19
C GLU A 85 -30.83 14.14 6.64
N THR A 86 -29.88 13.97 7.55
CA THR A 86 -30.11 13.88 8.99
C THR A 86 -28.95 14.52 9.75
N GLY A 87 -29.12 14.82 11.03
CA GLY A 87 -28.07 15.39 11.87
C GLY A 87 -27.72 14.46 13.03
N LEU A 88 -26.43 14.28 13.30
CA LEU A 88 -25.96 13.66 14.53
C LEU A 88 -25.59 14.74 15.53
N ALA A 89 -26.41 14.94 16.56
CA ALA A 89 -26.07 15.80 17.69
C ALA A 89 -25.06 15.09 18.59
N LEU A 90 -23.89 15.67 18.77
CA LEU A 90 -22.76 15.10 19.51
C LEU A 90 -22.27 16.07 20.58
N ASP A 91 -21.76 15.50 21.67
CA ASP A 91 -21.10 16.20 22.77
C ASP A 91 -19.71 15.61 22.93
N THR A 92 -18.74 16.16 22.18
CA THR A 92 -17.40 15.60 22.12
C THR A 92 -16.52 16.16 23.23
N ARG A 93 -15.88 15.25 23.96
CA ARG A 93 -14.92 15.53 25.04
C ARG A 93 -13.53 15.09 24.62
N ALA A 94 -12.51 15.76 25.15
CA ALA A 94 -11.12 15.38 24.91
C ALA A 94 -10.44 14.93 26.21
N HIS A 95 -9.64 13.89 26.10
CA HIS A 95 -8.85 13.34 27.19
C HIS A 95 -7.40 13.30 26.77
N LEU A 96 -6.48 13.54 27.70
CA LEU A 96 -5.05 13.56 27.46
C LEU A 96 -4.39 12.39 28.17
N LEU A 97 -3.64 11.63 27.39
CA LEU A 97 -2.65 10.66 27.82
C LEU A 97 -1.27 11.18 27.41
N ARG A 98 -0.31 11.24 28.32
CA ARG A 98 1.10 11.54 27.99
C ARG A 98 1.94 10.29 28.05
N LEU A 99 2.58 9.94 26.95
CA LEU A 99 3.41 8.75 26.85
C LEU A 99 4.61 9.01 25.94
N ASP A 100 5.82 8.67 26.38
CA ASP A 100 7.07 8.80 25.62
C ASP A 100 7.27 10.17 24.95
N GLY A 101 6.89 11.25 25.63
CA GLY A 101 6.99 12.62 25.13
C GLY A 101 5.90 13.04 24.12
N VAL A 102 4.93 12.16 23.86
CA VAL A 102 3.78 12.41 22.98
C VAL A 102 2.55 12.77 23.81
N ASP A 103 1.87 13.87 23.47
CA ASP A 103 0.54 14.19 24.00
C ASP A 103 -0.52 13.49 23.13
N VAL A 104 -1.15 12.44 23.65
CA VAL A 104 -2.22 11.69 22.99
C VAL A 104 -3.59 12.20 23.43
N TYR A 105 -4.28 12.88 22.53
CA TYR A 105 -5.63 13.41 22.68
C TYR A 105 -6.67 12.39 22.18
N LEU A 106 -7.41 11.82 23.13
CA LEU A 106 -8.47 10.85 22.92
C LEU A 106 -9.83 11.57 22.88
N LEU A 107 -10.45 11.58 21.71
CA LEU A 107 -11.78 12.18 21.51
C LEU A 107 -12.88 11.15 21.78
N SER A 108 -13.85 11.51 22.60
CA SER A 108 -14.93 10.63 23.04
C SER A 108 -16.28 11.32 22.90
N ASP A 109 -17.23 10.60 22.33
CA ASP A 109 -18.66 10.92 22.27
C ASP A 109 -19.44 9.63 21.96
N ALA A 110 -20.77 9.75 21.92
CA ALA A 110 -21.67 8.61 21.70
C ALA A 110 -21.43 7.84 20.39
N PHE A 111 -20.72 8.41 19.41
CA PHE A 111 -20.44 7.80 18.12
C PHE A 111 -18.99 7.31 18.01
N LEU A 112 -18.04 8.12 18.48
CA LEU A 112 -16.61 7.77 18.50
C LEU A 112 -16.32 6.58 19.41
N ASP A 113 -17.18 6.30 20.39
CA ASP A 113 -17.03 5.17 21.30
C ASP A 113 -17.73 3.88 20.84
N LEU A 114 -18.40 3.89 19.67
CA LEU A 114 -18.99 2.67 19.11
C LEU A 114 -17.91 1.68 18.64
N LEU A 115 -18.27 0.40 18.59
CA LEU A 115 -17.42 -0.69 18.04
C LEU A 115 -16.03 -0.84 18.72
N PRO A 116 -15.95 -0.89 20.07
CA PRO A 116 -14.67 -0.94 20.79
C PRO A 116 -13.80 -2.14 20.39
N ASP A 117 -14.40 -3.29 20.08
CA ASP A 117 -13.65 -4.49 19.75
C ASP A 117 -12.97 -4.42 18.38
N ARG A 118 -13.49 -3.63 17.44
CA ARG A 118 -13.01 -3.60 16.04
C ARG A 118 -12.39 -2.27 15.63
N LEU A 119 -12.71 -1.19 16.33
CA LEU A 119 -12.37 0.21 16.04
C LEU A 119 -13.00 0.73 14.74
N TYR A 120 -12.82 0.00 13.65
CA TYR A 120 -13.34 0.25 12.31
C TYR A 120 -14.74 -0.35 12.11
N PRO A 121 -15.62 0.35 11.38
CA PRO A 121 -16.89 -0.22 10.97
C PRO A 121 -16.69 -1.32 9.93
N PRO A 122 -17.28 -2.53 10.12
CA PRO A 122 -17.23 -3.55 9.08
C PRO A 122 -18.09 -3.13 7.88
N PRO A 123 -17.69 -3.50 6.64
CA PRO A 123 -18.41 -3.12 5.42
C PRO A 123 -19.90 -3.52 5.43
N ALA A 124 -20.26 -4.59 6.15
CA ALA A 124 -21.64 -5.05 6.27
C ALA A 124 -22.59 -4.07 6.99
N LEU A 125 -22.08 -3.02 7.65
CA LEU A 125 -22.90 -1.97 8.26
C LEU A 125 -23.31 -0.87 7.29
N GLU A 126 -22.62 -0.72 6.16
CA GLU A 126 -22.94 0.30 5.16
C GLU A 126 -24.39 0.14 4.67
N GLY A 127 -25.14 1.23 4.67
CA GLY A 127 -26.56 1.23 4.30
C GLY A 127 -27.53 0.76 5.38
N ARG A 128 -27.04 0.20 6.50
CA ARG A 128 -27.87 -0.42 7.56
C ARG A 128 -27.77 0.32 8.89
N ASP A 129 -26.55 0.60 9.31
CA ASP A 129 -26.23 1.18 10.61
C ASP A 129 -25.32 2.40 10.45
N LEU A 130 -25.77 3.55 10.99
CA LEU A 130 -25.03 4.80 10.92
C LEU A 130 -23.67 4.72 11.62
N ALA A 131 -23.42 3.74 12.49
CA ALA A 131 -22.08 3.46 13.03
C ALA A 131 -21.00 3.30 11.94
N TYR A 132 -21.40 2.97 10.70
CA TYR A 132 -20.51 2.98 9.53
C TYR A 132 -19.85 4.35 9.26
N LEU A 133 -20.52 5.44 9.61
CA LEU A 133 -20.06 6.81 9.41
C LEU A 133 -19.16 7.31 10.56
N LYS A 134 -18.79 6.43 11.51
CA LYS A 134 -17.88 6.77 12.61
C LYS A 134 -16.56 7.44 12.15
N PRO A 135 -15.88 7.01 11.07
CA PRO A 135 -14.69 7.71 10.59
C PRO A 135 -14.96 9.14 10.11
N LEU A 136 -16.15 9.40 9.54
CA LEU A 136 -16.57 10.74 9.13
C LEU A 136 -16.80 11.64 10.35
N VAL A 137 -17.44 11.09 11.39
CA VAL A 137 -17.61 11.79 12.67
C VAL A 137 -16.26 12.16 13.28
N PHE A 138 -15.28 11.25 13.24
CA PHE A 138 -13.92 11.56 13.69
C PHE A 138 -13.28 12.69 12.88
N GLN A 139 -13.40 12.69 11.55
CA GLN A 139 -12.86 13.78 10.74
C GLN A 139 -13.42 15.13 11.18
N VAL A 140 -14.74 15.22 11.40
CA VAL A 140 -15.38 16.46 11.83
C VAL A 140 -14.95 16.86 13.25
N GLY A 141 -15.11 15.98 14.23
CA GLY A 141 -14.78 16.27 15.64
C GLY A 141 -13.28 16.54 15.82
N GLY A 142 -12.44 15.79 15.13
CA GLY A 142 -10.99 15.95 15.11
C GLY A 142 -10.56 17.28 14.50
N LEU A 143 -11.08 17.68 13.34
CA LEU A 143 -10.74 18.95 12.72
C LEU A 143 -11.14 20.15 13.60
N ARG A 144 -12.32 20.07 14.22
CA ARG A 144 -12.79 21.08 15.18
C ARG A 144 -11.88 21.15 16.40
N PHE A 145 -11.44 20.01 16.91
CA PHE A 145 -10.46 19.95 18.01
C PHE A 145 -9.13 20.59 17.61
N VAL A 146 -8.58 20.26 16.44
CA VAL A 146 -7.32 20.85 15.94
C VAL A 146 -7.44 22.37 15.81
N GLN A 147 -8.49 22.87 15.14
CA GLN A 147 -8.68 24.31 14.90
C GLN A 147 -8.89 25.13 16.19
N ARG A 148 -9.43 24.53 17.26
CA ARG A 148 -9.78 25.23 18.51
C ARG A 148 -8.78 25.04 19.63
N HIS A 149 -8.22 23.84 19.76
CA HIS A 149 -7.39 23.45 20.90
C HIS A 149 -5.90 23.35 20.55
N LEU A 150 -5.55 23.11 19.29
CA LEU A 150 -4.16 23.01 18.81
C LEU A 150 -3.82 24.18 17.88
N ALA A 151 -4.27 25.37 18.24
CA ALA A 151 -4.20 26.61 17.46
C ALA A 151 -2.97 27.49 17.78
N ASP A 152 -2.08 27.02 18.65
CA ASP A 152 -1.04 27.82 19.34
C ASP A 152 0.14 28.28 18.46
N GLY A 153 0.12 28.04 17.14
CA GLY A 153 1.18 28.46 16.23
C GLY A 153 1.29 27.56 14.99
N PRO A 154 2.36 27.74 14.18
CA PRO A 154 2.57 26.93 13.00
C PRO A 154 2.76 25.45 13.32
N ALA A 155 2.04 24.58 12.62
CA ALA A 155 2.09 23.14 12.82
C ALA A 155 2.03 22.37 11.49
N VAL A 156 2.68 21.21 11.48
CA VAL A 156 2.46 20.19 10.45
C VAL A 156 1.36 19.27 10.93
N VAL A 157 0.26 19.18 10.18
CA VAL A 157 -0.86 18.27 10.46
C VAL A 157 -0.73 17.05 9.56
N HIS A 158 -0.37 15.93 10.16
CA HIS A 158 -0.01 14.69 9.47
C HIS A 158 -1.13 13.65 9.59
N GLY A 159 -1.92 13.49 8.53
CA GLY A 159 -2.96 12.49 8.40
C GLY A 159 -2.45 11.14 7.89
N PHE A 160 -3.04 10.05 8.37
CA PHE A 160 -2.69 8.70 7.94
C PHE A 160 -3.88 7.93 7.34
N GLU A 161 -3.65 7.39 6.15
CA GLU A 161 -4.62 6.72 5.27
C GLU A 161 -5.75 7.64 4.78
N PRO A 162 -5.71 8.11 3.50
CA PRO A 162 -6.62 9.11 2.93
C PRO A 162 -8.09 8.99 3.27
N TYR A 163 -8.64 7.76 3.32
CA TYR A 163 -10.05 7.54 3.59
C TYR A 163 -10.49 8.05 4.97
N TYR A 164 -9.56 8.17 5.93
CA TYR A 164 -9.85 8.60 7.29
C TYR A 164 -9.58 10.08 7.56
N HIS A 165 -9.13 10.86 6.56
CA HIS A 165 -8.85 12.30 6.71
C HIS A 165 -9.00 13.11 5.41
N TYR A 166 -9.83 12.67 4.45
CA TYR A 166 -9.97 13.35 3.16
C TYR A 166 -10.52 14.79 3.25
N LEU A 167 -11.18 15.17 4.36
CA LEU A 167 -11.58 16.55 4.60
C LEU A 167 -10.41 17.45 5.05
N LEU A 168 -9.39 16.87 5.67
CA LEU A 168 -8.36 17.58 6.42
C LEU A 168 -7.55 18.56 5.57
N PRO A 169 -7.03 18.18 4.39
CA PRO A 169 -6.29 19.13 3.56
C PRO A 169 -7.13 20.32 3.11
N ALA A 170 -8.37 20.08 2.67
CA ALA A 170 -9.23 21.15 2.20
C ALA A 170 -9.66 22.11 3.32
N VAL A 171 -9.96 21.58 4.51
CA VAL A 171 -10.41 22.38 5.67
C VAL A 171 -9.29 23.26 6.24
N LEU A 172 -8.04 22.84 6.13
CA LEU A 172 -6.89 23.57 6.67
C LEU A 172 -6.11 24.37 5.61
N ALA A 173 -6.45 24.25 4.33
CA ALA A 173 -5.68 24.82 3.21
C ALA A 173 -5.50 26.34 3.29
N ASP A 174 -6.52 27.07 3.73
CA ASP A 174 -6.52 28.54 3.75
C ASP A 174 -6.02 29.12 5.09
N ASP A 175 -5.61 28.27 6.04
CA ASP A 175 -5.05 28.68 7.33
C ASP A 175 -3.54 28.54 7.32
N ASP A 176 -2.83 29.67 7.21
CA ASP A 176 -1.38 29.73 7.11
C ASP A 176 -0.62 29.09 8.28
N ARG A 177 -1.29 28.84 9.41
CA ARG A 177 -0.71 28.12 10.55
C ARG A 177 -0.48 26.65 10.24
N TYR A 178 -1.24 26.04 9.33
CA TYR A 178 -1.18 24.61 9.11
C TYR A 178 -0.47 24.28 7.80
N ARG A 179 0.29 23.18 7.83
CA ARG A 179 0.77 22.50 6.63
C ARG A 179 0.33 21.04 6.70
N THR A 180 -0.31 20.56 5.65
CA THR A 180 -0.98 19.27 5.67
C THR A 180 -0.17 18.21 4.93
N VAL A 181 0.03 17.08 5.61
CA VAL A 181 0.71 15.91 5.06
C VAL A 181 -0.24 14.73 5.12
N SER A 182 -0.39 14.00 4.01
CA SER A 182 -1.23 12.81 3.96
C SER A 182 -0.41 11.58 3.60
N THR A 183 -0.27 10.63 4.52
CA THR A 183 0.37 9.34 4.23
C THR A 183 -0.63 8.35 3.63
N VAL A 184 -0.31 7.82 2.45
CA VAL A 184 -0.95 6.65 1.86
C VAL A 184 -0.31 5.40 2.48
N ALA A 185 -0.94 4.85 3.52
CA ALA A 185 -0.38 3.73 4.28
C ALA A 185 -0.76 2.36 3.68
N ALA A 186 -1.94 2.28 3.06
CA ALA A 186 -2.36 1.13 2.26
C ALA A 186 -2.54 1.54 0.79
N ASN A 187 -2.35 0.59 -0.12
CA ASN A 187 -2.66 0.77 -1.54
C ASN A 187 -4.16 0.58 -1.79
N ALA A 188 -4.99 1.33 -1.08
CA ALA A 188 -6.41 1.40 -1.37
C ALA A 188 -6.60 1.83 -2.83
N PRO A 189 -7.65 1.37 -3.54
CA PRO A 189 -7.88 1.74 -4.93
C PRO A 189 -7.86 3.26 -5.11
N VAL A 190 -7.11 3.75 -6.10
CA VAL A 190 -7.09 5.19 -6.41
C VAL A 190 -8.48 5.70 -6.86
N THR A 191 -9.35 4.79 -7.28
CA THR A 191 -10.76 5.04 -7.62
C THR A 191 -11.71 4.89 -6.45
N GLN A 192 -11.22 4.67 -5.22
CA GLN A 192 -12.09 4.69 -4.05
C GLN A 192 -12.76 6.05 -3.95
N LYS A 193 -14.09 6.05 -3.90
CA LYS A 193 -14.89 7.28 -3.84
C LYS A 193 -15.77 7.32 -2.60
N VAL A 194 -16.21 8.52 -2.27
CA VAL A 194 -17.20 8.83 -1.25
C VAL A 194 -18.34 9.64 -1.87
N TYR A 195 -19.50 9.63 -1.22
CA TYR A 195 -20.68 10.31 -1.73
C TYR A 195 -20.45 11.83 -1.79
N ARG A 196 -20.56 12.42 -2.99
CA ARG A 196 -20.20 13.82 -3.24
C ARG A 196 -21.05 14.82 -2.42
N PRO A 197 -22.39 14.70 -2.35
CA PRO A 197 -23.20 15.62 -1.54
C PRO A 197 -22.82 15.64 -0.06
N GLN A 198 -22.35 14.51 0.49
CA GLN A 198 -21.85 14.46 1.85
C GLN A 198 -20.55 15.28 2.02
N VAL A 199 -19.65 15.23 1.04
CA VAL A 199 -18.40 16.01 1.07
C VAL A 199 -18.70 17.50 0.96
N GLU A 200 -19.56 17.90 0.02
CA GLU A 200 -19.99 19.30 -0.15
C GLU A 200 -20.57 19.85 1.15
N ARG A 201 -21.51 19.11 1.77
CA ARG A 201 -22.15 19.52 3.02
C ARG A 201 -21.17 19.70 4.18
N LEU A 202 -20.12 18.88 4.24
CA LEU A 202 -19.11 19.00 5.30
C LEU A 202 -18.11 20.12 5.03
N LEU A 203 -17.76 20.38 3.77
CA LEU A 203 -16.95 21.56 3.43
C LEU A 203 -17.70 22.86 3.75
N GLU A 204 -19.01 22.91 3.47
CA GLU A 204 -19.89 24.00 3.91
C GLU A 204 -19.91 24.17 5.43
N LEU A 205 -19.99 23.08 6.20
CA LEU A 205 -19.95 23.11 7.67
C LEU A 205 -18.68 23.82 8.19
N PHE A 206 -17.55 23.66 7.50
CA PHE A 206 -16.29 24.32 7.83
C PHE A 206 -16.11 25.69 7.16
N GLY A 207 -17.11 26.18 6.41
CA GLY A 207 -17.04 27.46 5.70
C GLY A 207 -16.04 27.48 4.55
N VAL A 208 -15.66 26.31 4.04
CA VAL A 208 -14.62 26.16 3.01
C VAL A 208 -15.27 26.25 1.64
N ARG A 209 -14.76 27.16 0.80
CA ARG A 209 -14.98 27.07 -0.66
C ARG A 209 -14.10 25.93 -1.16
N GLY A 210 -14.68 24.73 -1.15
CA GLY A 210 -13.99 23.47 -1.42
C GLY A 210 -13.23 23.44 -2.75
N PRO A 211 -12.46 22.35 -3.00
CA PRO A 211 -11.92 22.10 -4.32
C PRO A 211 -13.04 22.02 -5.36
N ASP A 212 -12.72 22.34 -6.62
CA ASP A 212 -13.62 22.07 -7.74
C ASP A 212 -13.77 20.55 -7.91
N LEU A 213 -14.83 20.00 -7.32
CA LEU A 213 -15.09 18.57 -7.27
C LEU A 213 -15.33 17.99 -8.67
N ASP A 214 -15.87 18.79 -9.61
CA ASP A 214 -16.04 18.38 -11.01
C ASP A 214 -14.69 18.19 -11.71
N ALA A 215 -13.67 18.97 -11.31
CA ALA A 215 -12.32 18.82 -11.84
C ALA A 215 -11.51 17.70 -11.18
N LEU A 216 -12.01 17.06 -10.11
CA LEU A 216 -11.32 15.96 -9.41
C LEU A 216 -11.62 14.59 -10.03
N ASP A 217 -12.83 14.41 -10.55
CA ASP A 217 -13.25 13.16 -11.15
C ASP A 217 -13.35 13.26 -12.66
N GLY A 218 -12.74 12.29 -13.34
CA GLY A 218 -12.89 12.16 -14.78
C GLY A 218 -14.22 11.51 -15.12
N PRO A 219 -14.75 11.73 -16.35
CA PRO A 219 -15.91 10.96 -16.80
C PRO A 219 -15.58 9.46 -16.75
N PRO A 220 -16.57 8.59 -16.44
CA PRO A 220 -16.35 7.16 -16.51
C PRO A 220 -15.93 6.76 -17.93
N PRO A 221 -15.12 5.69 -18.09
CA PRO A 221 -14.78 5.17 -19.41
C PRO A 221 -16.07 4.77 -20.16
N ALA A 222 -16.11 4.98 -21.47
CA ALA A 222 -17.24 4.57 -22.30
C ALA A 222 -17.50 3.07 -22.13
N GLU A 223 -18.78 2.67 -22.06
CA GLU A 223 -19.21 1.31 -21.64
C GLU A 223 -18.61 0.18 -22.50
N ASP A 224 -18.49 0.42 -23.80
CA ASP A 224 -17.94 -0.50 -24.80
C ASP A 224 -16.41 -0.38 -24.97
N SER A 225 -15.74 0.41 -24.13
CA SER A 225 -14.29 0.59 -24.22
C SER A 225 -13.51 -0.56 -23.57
N PRO A 226 -12.27 -0.83 -24.01
CA PRO A 226 -11.36 -1.72 -23.31
C PRO A 226 -11.14 -1.33 -21.84
N LEU A 227 -11.18 -0.02 -21.53
CA LEU A 227 -11.03 0.49 -20.17
C LEU A 227 -12.19 0.10 -19.26
N ALA A 228 -13.44 0.15 -19.76
CA ALA A 228 -14.60 -0.30 -19.00
C ALA A 228 -14.59 -1.82 -18.77
N THR A 229 -14.18 -2.61 -19.78
CA THR A 229 -13.99 -4.06 -19.61
C THR A 229 -12.91 -4.38 -18.57
N MET A 230 -11.79 -3.64 -18.59
CA MET A 230 -10.73 -3.78 -17.60
C MET A 230 -11.21 -3.42 -16.19
N ALA A 231 -11.93 -2.30 -16.04
CA ALA A 231 -12.50 -1.85 -14.78
C ALA A 231 -13.38 -2.94 -14.14
N ARG A 232 -14.28 -3.55 -14.93
CA ARG A 232 -15.13 -4.67 -14.49
C ARG A 232 -14.32 -5.90 -14.08
N ALA A 233 -13.28 -6.26 -14.84
CA ALA A 233 -12.42 -7.40 -14.50
C ALA A 233 -11.65 -7.17 -13.18
N LEU A 234 -11.23 -5.92 -12.92
CA LEU A 234 -10.50 -5.55 -11.71
C LEU A 234 -11.38 -5.47 -10.46
N ALA A 235 -12.71 -5.41 -10.61
CA ALA A 235 -13.63 -5.45 -9.48
C ALA A 235 -13.51 -6.73 -8.65
N GLY A 236 -13.27 -7.88 -9.29
CA GLY A 236 -13.03 -9.15 -8.59
C GLY A 236 -11.80 -9.10 -7.67
N THR A 237 -10.76 -8.38 -8.11
CA THR A 237 -9.53 -8.17 -7.33
C THR A 237 -9.62 -7.05 -6.30
N ARG A 238 -10.77 -6.37 -6.16
CA ARG A 238 -10.93 -5.16 -5.33
C ARG A 238 -9.97 -4.00 -5.64
N MET A 239 -9.23 -4.05 -6.75
CA MET A 239 -8.40 -2.94 -7.21
C MET A 239 -9.23 -1.83 -7.88
N HIS A 240 -10.48 -2.12 -8.21
CA HIS A 240 -11.45 -1.15 -8.69
C HIS A 240 -12.81 -1.42 -8.05
N VAL A 241 -13.55 -0.37 -7.77
CA VAL A 241 -14.97 -0.42 -7.38
C VAL A 241 -15.67 0.61 -8.26
N GLU A 242 -16.77 0.19 -8.89
CA GLU A 242 -17.59 1.11 -9.67
C GLU A 242 -18.46 1.95 -8.71
N TYR A 243 -18.42 3.26 -8.92
CA TYR A 243 -19.23 4.22 -8.17
C TYR A 243 -20.10 5.02 -9.14
N GLY A 244 -21.24 5.49 -8.66
CA GLY A 244 -22.12 6.35 -9.44
C GLY A 244 -21.50 7.73 -9.75
N PRO A 245 -22.12 8.51 -10.65
CA PRO A 245 -21.67 9.87 -10.98
C PRO A 245 -21.72 10.83 -9.77
N ASP A 246 -22.52 10.51 -8.77
CA ASP A 246 -22.72 11.31 -7.55
C ASP A 246 -21.62 11.11 -6.49
N HIS A 247 -20.43 10.63 -6.89
CA HIS A 247 -19.33 10.27 -6.00
C HIS A 247 -18.04 10.95 -6.40
N VAL A 248 -17.25 11.34 -5.41
CA VAL A 248 -15.95 11.98 -5.58
C VAL A 248 -14.80 11.11 -5.06
N GLY A 249 -13.69 11.07 -5.79
CA GLY A 249 -12.50 10.30 -5.42
C GLY A 249 -11.82 10.81 -4.15
N VAL A 250 -11.52 9.88 -3.24
CA VAL A 250 -10.85 10.16 -1.95
C VAL A 250 -9.41 10.63 -2.16
N PHE A 251 -8.63 9.88 -2.94
CA PHE A 251 -7.24 10.26 -3.22
C PHE A 251 -7.13 11.56 -4.05
N PRO A 252 -7.98 11.81 -5.06
CA PRO A 252 -8.06 13.12 -5.70
C PRO A 252 -8.27 14.31 -4.74
N LEU A 253 -9.15 14.18 -3.73
CA LEU A 253 -9.36 15.22 -2.70
C LEU A 253 -8.06 15.53 -1.94
N ILE A 254 -7.32 14.49 -1.56
CA ILE A 254 -6.00 14.64 -0.94
C ILE A 254 -5.01 15.31 -1.89
N ALA A 255 -4.89 14.80 -3.12
CA ALA A 255 -3.88 15.23 -4.07
C ALA A 255 -4.03 16.69 -4.51
N ASP A 256 -5.25 17.23 -4.49
CA ASP A 256 -5.52 18.63 -4.77
C ASP A 256 -4.93 19.58 -3.70
N ARG A 257 -5.22 19.31 -2.43
CA ARG A 257 -5.00 20.27 -1.33
C ARG A 257 -3.88 19.93 -0.36
N ALA A 258 -3.43 18.68 -0.27
CA ALA A 258 -2.34 18.34 0.62
C ALA A 258 -1.05 19.05 0.19
N ASP A 259 -0.29 19.55 1.18
CA ASP A 259 1.02 20.15 0.92
C ASP A 259 2.06 19.09 0.57
N LEU A 260 1.98 17.93 1.22
CA LEU A 260 2.75 16.73 0.87
C LEU A 260 1.85 15.48 0.87
N ILE A 261 2.14 14.59 -0.07
CA ILE A 261 1.59 13.23 -0.13
C ILE A 261 2.75 12.28 0.17
N ASP A 262 2.63 11.58 1.29
CA ASP A 262 3.66 10.68 1.80
C ASP A 262 3.32 9.21 1.51
N PHE A 263 4.34 8.41 1.28
CA PHE A 263 4.26 6.98 1.00
C PHE A 263 5.25 6.21 1.88
N VAL A 264 4.89 4.99 2.26
CA VAL A 264 5.69 4.15 3.18
C VAL A 264 6.88 3.46 2.49
N SER A 265 7.00 3.55 1.17
CA SER A 265 8.22 3.18 0.44
C SER A 265 8.33 3.90 -0.91
N PRO A 266 9.55 4.01 -1.50
CA PRO A 266 9.72 4.51 -2.86
C PRO A 266 8.93 3.68 -3.89
N GLY A 267 8.95 2.36 -3.74
CA GLY A 267 8.21 1.44 -4.59
C GLY A 267 6.70 1.66 -4.54
N GLN A 268 6.14 1.92 -3.35
CA GLN A 268 4.74 2.25 -3.18
C GLN A 268 4.39 3.58 -3.85
N ARG A 269 5.17 4.63 -3.60
CA ARG A 269 5.02 5.93 -4.28
C ARG A 269 4.97 5.73 -5.79
N ASP A 270 5.96 5.06 -6.36
CA ASP A 270 6.06 4.90 -7.80
C ASP A 270 4.91 4.04 -8.35
N HIS A 271 4.46 3.01 -7.63
CA HIS A 271 3.26 2.26 -7.97
C HIS A 271 2.01 3.16 -7.98
N TYR A 272 1.79 3.93 -6.93
CA TYR A 272 0.55 4.68 -6.73
C TYR A 272 0.41 5.89 -7.67
N VAL A 273 1.53 6.47 -8.11
CA VAL A 273 1.54 7.64 -9.00
C VAL A 273 1.67 7.30 -10.48
N THR A 274 1.88 6.04 -10.83
CA THR A 274 2.00 5.61 -12.24
C THR A 274 1.10 4.44 -12.61
N TRP A 275 0.81 3.55 -11.66
CA TRP A 275 0.20 2.24 -11.87
C TRP A 275 0.91 1.41 -12.95
N GLN A 276 2.20 1.70 -13.17
CA GLN A 276 2.98 1.12 -14.26
C GLN A 276 3.06 -0.41 -14.14
N ASP A 277 2.92 -1.08 -15.28
CA ASP A 277 2.99 -2.54 -15.46
C ASP A 277 1.84 -3.28 -14.75
N THR A 278 0.70 -2.58 -14.59
CA THR A 278 -0.54 -3.17 -14.08
C THR A 278 -1.66 -3.06 -15.11
N PRO A 279 -2.69 -3.93 -15.05
CA PRO A 279 -3.85 -3.80 -15.91
C PRO A 279 -4.61 -2.46 -15.72
N PHE A 280 -4.42 -1.79 -14.57
CA PHE A 280 -5.05 -0.52 -14.23
C PHE A 280 -4.33 0.71 -14.83
N GLU A 281 -3.09 0.58 -15.33
CA GLU A 281 -2.26 1.67 -15.84
C GLU A 281 -2.98 2.58 -16.85
N ALA A 282 -3.66 1.97 -17.82
CA ALA A 282 -4.36 2.69 -18.87
C ALA A 282 -5.56 3.49 -18.34
N LEU A 283 -6.31 2.93 -17.38
CA LEU A 283 -7.41 3.63 -16.72
C LEU A 283 -6.87 4.75 -15.84
N PHE A 284 -5.83 4.50 -15.04
CA PHE A 284 -5.20 5.53 -14.21
C PHE A 284 -4.78 6.75 -15.03
N ARG A 285 -4.12 6.54 -16.18
CA ARG A 285 -3.64 7.62 -17.06
C ARG A 285 -4.74 8.53 -17.59
N SER A 286 -5.99 8.05 -17.69
CA SER A 286 -7.12 8.88 -18.12
C SER A 286 -7.73 9.71 -16.98
N LEU A 287 -7.40 9.42 -15.72
CA LEU A 287 -7.97 10.12 -14.57
C LEU A 287 -7.31 11.51 -14.36
N PRO A 288 -8.07 12.54 -13.97
CA PRO A 288 -7.52 13.87 -13.67
C PRO A 288 -6.41 13.85 -12.61
N VAL A 289 -6.52 12.95 -11.61
CA VAL A 289 -5.52 12.81 -10.56
C VAL A 289 -4.13 12.44 -11.09
N ALA A 290 -4.04 11.62 -12.14
CA ALA A 290 -2.75 11.24 -12.72
C ALA A 290 -2.00 12.46 -13.31
N ARG A 291 -2.74 13.41 -13.90
CA ARG A 291 -2.19 14.68 -14.38
C ARG A 291 -1.77 15.58 -13.23
N ARG A 292 -2.60 15.70 -12.19
CA ARG A 292 -2.29 16.54 -11.01
C ARG A 292 -1.01 16.10 -10.29
N LEU A 293 -0.80 14.79 -10.12
CA LEU A 293 0.43 14.25 -9.51
C LEU A 293 1.68 14.57 -10.35
N ARG A 294 1.54 14.53 -11.68
CA ARG A 294 2.62 14.84 -12.63
C ARG A 294 2.97 16.33 -12.65
N GLU A 295 1.98 17.21 -12.49
CA GLU A 295 2.16 18.66 -12.43
C GLU A 295 2.82 19.13 -11.13
N ARG A 296 2.68 18.35 -10.04
CA ARG A 296 3.19 18.68 -8.70
C ARG A 296 4.04 17.55 -8.11
N PRO A 297 5.13 17.14 -8.79
CA PRO A 297 5.98 16.06 -8.29
C PRO A 297 6.76 16.50 -7.04
N ASP A 298 6.86 17.82 -6.79
CA ASP A 298 7.43 18.43 -5.59
C ASP A 298 6.68 18.07 -4.29
N ARG A 299 5.44 17.59 -4.39
CA ARG A 299 4.61 17.19 -3.25
C ARG A 299 4.78 15.73 -2.84
N LEU A 300 5.48 14.92 -3.62
CA LEU A 300 5.53 13.47 -3.43
C LEU A 300 6.72 13.08 -2.54
N LEU A 301 6.43 12.48 -1.40
CA LEU A 301 7.42 12.03 -0.41
C LEU A 301 7.37 10.51 -0.27
N ALA A 302 8.53 9.86 -0.20
CA ALA A 302 8.64 8.48 0.29
C ALA A 302 9.27 8.50 1.68
N GLY A 303 8.46 8.72 2.72
CA GLY A 303 8.92 8.84 4.10
C GLY A 303 9.41 7.53 4.68
N GLY A 304 9.10 6.39 4.06
CA GLY A 304 9.58 5.08 4.51
C GLY A 304 8.74 4.48 5.64
N CYS A 305 9.15 3.29 6.07
CA CYS A 305 8.56 2.50 7.16
C CYS A 305 9.66 1.79 7.95
N GLY A 306 9.30 1.24 9.12
CA GLY A 306 10.18 0.45 9.96
C GLY A 306 9.57 -0.87 10.41
N ILE A 307 10.41 -1.69 11.04
CA ILE A 307 9.97 -2.83 11.87
C ILE A 307 10.14 -2.49 13.35
N ALA A 308 9.50 -3.24 14.25
CA ALA A 308 9.55 -2.93 15.67
C ALA A 308 10.98 -2.99 16.23
N ASP A 309 11.31 -2.07 17.15
CA ASP A 309 12.66 -2.00 17.73
C ASP A 309 13.05 -3.26 18.50
N SER A 310 12.07 -3.95 19.05
CA SER A 310 12.23 -5.25 19.71
C SER A 310 12.77 -6.32 18.76
N TRP A 311 12.36 -6.36 17.49
CA TRP A 311 12.98 -7.23 16.48
C TRP A 311 14.41 -6.82 16.16
N LEU A 312 14.69 -5.51 16.12
CA LEU A 312 16.02 -4.99 15.85
C LEU A 312 16.98 -5.22 17.02
N ALA A 313 16.50 -5.17 18.26
CA ALA A 313 17.30 -5.36 19.47
C ALA A 313 17.68 -6.82 19.73
N ARG A 314 16.89 -7.78 19.22
CA ARG A 314 17.14 -9.21 19.40
C ARG A 314 18.20 -9.72 18.41
N ASP A 315 18.93 -10.75 18.84
CA ASP A 315 19.84 -11.51 17.99
C ASP A 315 19.18 -12.80 17.50
N PRO A 316 18.92 -12.95 16.18
CA PRO A 316 18.39 -14.19 15.61
C PRO A 316 19.26 -15.42 15.88
N GLU A 317 20.57 -15.24 16.08
CA GLU A 317 21.50 -16.36 16.34
C GLU A 317 21.34 -16.96 17.74
N ALA A 318 20.71 -16.23 18.66
CA ALA A 318 20.41 -16.74 20.01
C ALA A 318 19.25 -17.75 20.03
N VAL A 319 18.49 -17.87 18.94
CA VAL A 319 17.36 -18.81 18.84
C VAL A 319 17.87 -20.20 18.50
N ASP A 320 17.56 -21.20 19.33
CA ASP A 320 17.77 -22.62 18.99
C ASP A 320 16.77 -23.04 17.89
N ARG A 321 17.19 -22.85 16.64
CA ARG A 321 16.41 -23.18 15.43
C ARG A 321 15.92 -24.62 15.45
N ALA A 322 16.74 -25.56 15.95
CA ALA A 322 16.38 -26.98 15.97
C ALA A 322 15.31 -27.26 17.03
N SER A 323 15.38 -26.62 18.19
CA SER A 323 14.34 -26.71 19.23
C SER A 323 13.01 -26.15 18.74
N VAL A 324 13.02 -24.96 18.14
CA VAL A 324 11.79 -24.33 17.59
C VAL A 324 11.17 -25.20 16.49
N ARG A 325 11.96 -25.72 15.55
CA ARG A 325 11.44 -26.61 14.49
C ARG A 325 10.82 -27.89 15.08
N ARG A 326 11.44 -28.50 16.09
CA ARG A 326 10.89 -29.66 16.80
C ARG A 326 9.58 -29.34 17.53
N SER A 327 9.49 -28.19 18.20
CA SER A 327 8.26 -27.80 18.91
C SER A 327 7.08 -27.54 17.96
N LEU A 328 7.38 -27.15 16.71
CA LEU A 328 6.40 -27.00 15.63
C LEU A 328 6.04 -28.34 14.95
N GLY A 329 6.68 -29.45 15.33
CA GLY A 329 6.46 -30.78 14.76
C GLY A 329 7.22 -31.04 13.45
N LEU A 330 8.15 -30.18 13.06
CA LEU A 330 8.91 -30.35 11.82
C LEU A 330 10.04 -31.37 12.01
N THR A 331 10.08 -32.40 11.17
CA THR A 331 11.03 -33.53 11.30
C THR A 331 12.12 -33.56 10.23
N GLY A 332 11.99 -32.79 9.15
CA GLY A 332 12.95 -32.74 8.06
C GLY A 332 14.25 -32.00 8.39
N THR A 333 15.34 -32.38 7.74
CA THR A 333 16.67 -31.74 7.85
C THR A 333 16.89 -30.63 6.81
N GLY A 334 15.96 -30.49 5.86
CA GLY A 334 16.03 -29.51 4.79
C GLY A 334 15.65 -28.09 5.22
N PRO A 335 15.54 -27.18 4.24
CA PRO A 335 15.20 -25.80 4.52
C PRO A 335 13.74 -25.65 4.99
N VAL A 336 13.52 -24.67 5.85
CA VAL A 336 12.19 -24.28 6.35
C VAL A 336 11.75 -22.96 5.73
N PHE A 337 10.52 -22.94 5.21
CA PHE A 337 9.89 -21.77 4.59
C PHE A 337 8.85 -21.15 5.53
N TYR A 338 8.90 -19.84 5.72
CA TYR A 338 8.03 -19.09 6.62
C TYR A 338 7.06 -18.17 5.88
N HIS A 339 5.80 -18.16 6.31
CA HIS A 339 4.78 -17.19 5.90
C HIS A 339 3.97 -16.75 7.12
N ALA A 340 3.86 -15.45 7.36
CA ALA A 340 2.93 -14.92 8.35
C ALA A 340 2.15 -13.74 7.77
N ALA A 341 0.83 -13.87 7.73
CA ALA A 341 -0.08 -12.81 7.35
C ALA A 341 -1.47 -13.02 7.97
N ARG A 342 -2.28 -11.97 7.95
CA ARG A 342 -3.72 -12.11 8.17
C ARG A 342 -4.34 -13.02 7.11
N TYR A 343 -5.43 -13.71 7.46
CA TYR A 343 -6.17 -14.53 6.52
C TYR A 343 -6.89 -13.65 5.49
N ALA A 344 -6.35 -13.63 4.27
CA ALA A 344 -6.82 -12.81 3.17
C ALA A 344 -6.46 -13.49 1.85
N VAL A 345 -7.17 -14.59 1.55
CA VAL A 345 -6.80 -15.60 0.55
C VAL A 345 -6.34 -15.03 -0.78
N HIS A 346 -7.17 -14.19 -1.40
CA HIS A 346 -6.92 -13.67 -2.75
C HIS A 346 -5.87 -12.56 -2.76
N HIS A 347 -5.89 -11.65 -1.76
CA HIS A 347 -4.92 -10.55 -1.64
C HIS A 347 -3.51 -11.08 -1.36
N LYS A 348 -3.37 -11.95 -0.37
CA LYS A 348 -2.08 -12.47 0.12
C LYS A 348 -1.55 -13.68 -0.67
N GLY A 349 -2.26 -14.10 -1.73
CA GLY A 349 -1.85 -15.24 -2.56
C GLY A 349 -1.80 -16.58 -1.80
N GLN A 350 -2.56 -16.70 -0.71
CA GLN A 350 -2.49 -17.87 0.19
C GLN A 350 -3.02 -19.13 -0.51
N LEU A 351 -3.97 -19.01 -1.44
CA LEU A 351 -4.44 -20.15 -2.23
C LEU A 351 -3.30 -20.73 -3.09
N GLU A 352 -2.58 -19.86 -3.80
CA GLU A 352 -1.46 -20.24 -4.66
C GLU A 352 -0.28 -20.77 -3.85
N LEU A 353 -0.03 -20.17 -2.67
CA LEU A 353 0.96 -20.68 -1.72
C LEU A 353 0.64 -22.11 -1.33
N MET A 354 -0.58 -22.40 -0.87
CA MET A 354 -0.94 -23.74 -0.39
C MET A 354 -0.88 -24.78 -1.52
N ARG A 355 -1.23 -24.42 -2.76
CA ARG A 355 -1.07 -25.30 -3.93
C ARG A 355 0.41 -25.57 -4.26
N ALA A 356 1.25 -24.53 -4.19
CA ALA A 356 2.69 -24.69 -4.39
C ALA A 356 3.32 -25.56 -3.30
N VAL A 357 2.89 -25.40 -2.05
CA VAL A 357 3.29 -26.23 -0.90
C VAL A 357 2.92 -27.68 -1.14
N GLU A 358 1.66 -27.98 -1.52
CA GLU A 358 1.23 -29.35 -1.85
C GLU A 358 2.11 -29.99 -2.94
N GLU A 359 2.41 -29.24 -4.00
CA GLU A 359 3.24 -29.71 -5.12
C GLU A 359 4.71 -29.99 -4.73
N VAL A 360 5.25 -29.22 -3.78
CA VAL A 360 6.62 -29.39 -3.28
C VAL A 360 6.71 -30.54 -2.27
N LEU A 361 5.78 -30.59 -1.31
CA LEU A 361 5.74 -31.61 -0.27
C LEU A 361 5.50 -33.02 -0.83
N ALA A 362 4.79 -33.13 -1.96
CA ALA A 362 4.64 -34.41 -2.67
C ALA A 362 5.96 -34.99 -3.22
N GLY A 363 7.01 -34.17 -3.36
CA GLY A 363 8.27 -34.57 -3.99
C GLY A 363 9.53 -34.50 -3.10
N ASP A 364 9.47 -33.87 -1.92
CA ASP A 364 10.64 -33.70 -1.05
C ASP A 364 10.23 -33.80 0.44
N PRO A 365 10.55 -34.92 1.13
CA PRO A 365 10.16 -35.15 2.53
C PRO A 365 10.96 -34.30 3.53
N GLU A 366 12.09 -33.71 3.11
CA GLU A 366 13.00 -32.99 4.02
C GLU A 366 12.64 -31.51 4.17
N VAL A 367 11.76 -30.98 3.31
CA VAL A 367 11.37 -29.57 3.33
C VAL A 367 10.27 -29.32 4.36
N GLY A 368 10.39 -28.21 5.10
CA GLY A 368 9.42 -27.77 6.09
C GLY A 368 8.77 -26.42 5.77
N PHE A 369 7.55 -26.20 6.26
CA PHE A 369 6.80 -24.96 6.12
C PHE A 369 6.15 -24.57 7.46
N VAL A 370 6.27 -23.29 7.81
CA VAL A 370 5.55 -22.65 8.92
C VAL A 370 4.68 -21.55 8.33
N ILE A 371 3.37 -21.78 8.30
CA ILE A 371 2.39 -20.90 7.66
C ILE A 371 1.40 -20.40 8.72
N ARG A 372 1.31 -19.08 8.88
CA ARG A 372 0.32 -18.42 9.73
C ARG A 372 -0.65 -17.61 8.87
N CYS A 373 -1.92 -17.92 9.03
CA CYS A 373 -3.06 -17.28 8.35
C CYS A 373 -4.04 -16.76 9.42
N SER A 374 -3.68 -15.68 10.11
CA SER A 374 -4.40 -15.26 11.32
C SER A 374 -5.78 -14.65 11.03
N THR A 375 -6.83 -15.07 11.75
CA THR A 375 -8.22 -14.62 11.52
C THR A 375 -8.69 -13.46 12.42
N GLY A 376 -7.81 -12.88 13.24
CA GLY A 376 -8.10 -11.65 14.00
C GLY A 376 -8.81 -11.83 15.34
N GLY A 377 -9.01 -13.05 15.82
CA GLY A 377 -9.39 -13.32 17.21
C GLY A 377 -8.14 -13.41 18.10
N GLY A 378 -7.94 -12.46 19.01
CA GLY A 378 -6.98 -12.59 20.12
C GLY A 378 -7.58 -13.39 21.29
N GLY A 379 -6.73 -13.97 22.13
CA GLY A 379 -7.12 -14.67 23.37
C GLY A 379 -7.16 -16.20 23.29
N ASP A 380 -7.58 -16.83 24.39
CA ASP A 380 -7.52 -18.29 24.61
C ASP A 380 -8.60 -19.11 23.88
N ALA A 381 -9.55 -18.45 23.20
CA ALA A 381 -10.60 -19.13 22.45
C ALA A 381 -10.02 -20.02 21.33
N PRO A 382 -10.53 -21.25 21.10
CA PRO A 382 -10.09 -22.09 19.99
C PRO A 382 -10.19 -21.32 18.67
N ALA A 383 -9.10 -21.24 17.90
CA ALA A 383 -9.20 -20.61 16.58
C ALA A 383 -10.08 -21.49 15.69
N ALA A 384 -11.17 -20.91 15.20
CA ALA A 384 -11.96 -21.55 14.17
C ALA A 384 -11.07 -21.74 12.93
N VAL A 385 -11.00 -22.98 12.43
CA VAL A 385 -10.37 -23.28 11.15
C VAL A 385 -11.05 -22.44 10.07
N ALA A 386 -10.32 -21.51 9.48
CA ALA A 386 -10.89 -20.58 8.51
C ALA A 386 -11.05 -21.23 7.13
N ASN A 387 -10.25 -22.25 6.82
CA ASN A 387 -10.26 -22.95 5.55
C ASN A 387 -10.00 -24.44 5.69
N ALA A 388 -11.04 -25.25 5.44
CA ALA A 388 -10.95 -26.70 5.55
C ALA A 388 -9.99 -27.33 4.53
N ALA A 389 -9.81 -26.73 3.34
CA ALA A 389 -8.86 -27.26 2.36
C ALA A 389 -7.41 -27.07 2.82
N PHE A 390 -7.08 -25.93 3.42
CA PHE A 390 -5.74 -25.68 3.95
C PHE A 390 -5.46 -26.59 5.15
N GLN A 391 -6.44 -26.78 6.02
CA GLN A 391 -6.30 -27.69 7.16
C GLN A 391 -6.06 -29.14 6.71
N ARG A 392 -6.84 -29.64 5.74
CA ARG A 392 -6.64 -30.98 5.18
C ARG A 392 -5.25 -31.18 4.56
N LEU A 393 -4.62 -30.12 4.06
CA LEU A 393 -3.26 -30.20 3.55
C LEU A 393 -2.24 -30.31 4.70
N ALA A 394 -2.39 -29.51 5.75
CA ALA A 394 -1.56 -29.60 6.96
C ALA A 394 -1.68 -30.98 7.63
N ASP A 395 -2.90 -31.50 7.76
CA ASP A 395 -3.16 -32.82 8.35
C ASP A 395 -2.54 -33.97 7.55
N ARG A 396 -2.33 -33.78 6.23
CA ARG A 396 -1.69 -34.77 5.34
C ARG A 396 -0.17 -34.79 5.48
N PHE A 397 0.44 -33.67 5.89
CA PHE A 397 1.89 -33.50 5.99
C PHE A 397 2.32 -33.00 7.39
N PRO A 398 1.97 -33.70 8.49
CA PRO A 398 2.13 -33.18 9.85
C PRO A 398 3.60 -32.98 10.28
N GLY A 399 4.55 -33.70 9.68
CA GLY A 399 5.99 -33.55 9.92
C GLY A 399 6.68 -32.47 9.07
N GLN A 400 5.94 -31.85 8.14
CA GLN A 400 6.49 -30.92 7.14
C GLN A 400 5.73 -29.59 7.07
N LEU A 401 4.46 -29.53 7.46
CA LEU A 401 3.64 -28.32 7.38
C LEU A 401 2.99 -28.00 8.72
N ARG A 402 3.43 -26.91 9.35
CA ARG A 402 2.74 -26.28 10.48
C ARG A 402 1.85 -25.16 9.96
N LEU A 403 0.54 -25.30 10.15
CA LEU A 403 -0.47 -24.27 9.82
C LEU A 403 -1.11 -23.71 11.10
N GLU A 404 -1.13 -22.38 11.22
CA GLU A 404 -1.65 -21.67 12.39
C GLU A 404 -2.70 -20.62 12.00
N TRP A 405 -3.84 -20.64 12.70
CA TRP A 405 -4.94 -19.69 12.49
C TRP A 405 -5.00 -18.58 13.57
N ARG A 406 -4.32 -18.78 14.70
CA ARG A 406 -4.30 -17.83 15.82
C ARG A 406 -3.39 -16.65 15.54
N LEU A 407 -3.68 -15.50 16.16
CA LEU A 407 -2.66 -14.46 16.35
C LEU A 407 -1.58 -15.01 17.28
N ALA A 408 -0.32 -14.68 16.99
CA ALA A 408 0.82 -14.98 17.83
C ALA A 408 1.34 -13.70 18.47
N ASP A 409 1.93 -13.83 19.65
CA ASP A 409 2.74 -12.77 20.21
C ASP A 409 4.04 -12.58 19.42
N GLU A 410 4.72 -11.48 19.70
CA GLU A 410 5.93 -11.09 19.01
C GLU A 410 7.07 -12.09 19.23
N ASP A 411 7.17 -12.70 20.41
CA ASP A 411 8.20 -13.68 20.75
C ASP A 411 8.07 -14.94 19.89
N THR A 412 6.86 -15.48 19.79
CA THR A 412 6.54 -16.60 18.92
C THR A 412 6.83 -16.27 17.45
N LEU A 413 6.44 -15.08 16.98
CA LEU A 413 6.70 -14.67 15.60
C LEU A 413 8.20 -14.56 15.32
N PHE A 414 8.96 -13.97 16.25
CA PHE A 414 10.40 -13.82 16.15
C PHE A 414 11.11 -15.18 16.10
N GLU A 415 10.82 -16.09 17.04
CA GLU A 415 11.42 -17.42 17.08
C GLU A 415 11.13 -18.22 15.82
N GLN A 416 9.87 -18.19 15.34
CA GLN A 416 9.49 -18.88 14.12
C GLN A 416 10.21 -18.31 12.90
N ALA A 417 10.29 -16.98 12.76
CA ALA A 417 11.01 -16.32 11.68
C ALA A 417 12.52 -16.59 11.74
N ALA A 418 13.13 -16.53 12.93
CA ALA A 418 14.54 -16.83 13.18
C ALA A 418 14.88 -18.31 12.96
N SER A 419 13.91 -19.21 13.07
CA SER A 419 14.08 -20.62 12.75
C SER A 419 14.03 -20.94 11.25
N ALA A 420 13.57 -20.01 10.41
CA ALA A 420 13.36 -20.25 8.98
C ALA A 420 14.60 -19.94 8.12
N ASP A 421 14.70 -20.60 6.96
CA ASP A 421 15.78 -20.37 5.98
C ASP A 421 15.31 -19.42 4.86
N PHE A 422 14.02 -19.51 4.51
CA PHE A 422 13.36 -18.71 3.48
C PHE A 422 12.04 -18.14 4.02
N CYS A 423 11.58 -17.04 3.45
CA CYS A 423 10.24 -16.50 3.71
C CYS A 423 9.47 -16.31 2.40
N VAL A 424 8.15 -16.54 2.41
CA VAL A 424 7.33 -16.59 1.19
C VAL A 424 6.17 -15.60 1.30
N TYR A 425 6.16 -14.59 0.42
CA TYR A 425 5.15 -13.53 0.41
C TYR A 425 4.58 -13.33 -1.01
N PRO A 426 3.65 -14.20 -1.44
CA PRO A 426 3.16 -14.24 -2.82
C PRO A 426 1.96 -13.31 -3.04
N SER A 427 1.94 -12.15 -2.37
CA SER A 427 0.82 -11.20 -2.49
C SER A 427 0.54 -10.84 -3.94
N LYS A 428 -0.71 -10.98 -4.37
CA LYS A 428 -1.11 -10.77 -5.76
C LYS A 428 -1.06 -9.30 -6.15
N PHE A 429 -1.72 -8.48 -5.35
CA PHE A 429 -1.67 -7.02 -5.38
C PHE A 429 -1.41 -6.57 -3.95
N GLU A 430 -0.21 -6.12 -3.63
CA GLU A 430 0.06 -5.81 -2.23
C GLU A 430 -0.65 -4.52 -1.78
N LEU A 431 -1.74 -4.67 -1.03
CA LEU A 431 -2.42 -3.57 -0.32
C LEU A 431 -1.61 -3.02 0.85
N ASP A 432 -0.81 -3.83 1.53
CA ASP A 432 -0.01 -3.39 2.67
C ASP A 432 1.27 -2.75 2.12
N GLY A 433 1.30 -1.42 1.98
CA GLY A 433 2.30 -0.68 1.18
C GLY A 433 3.78 -0.96 1.48
N PHE A 434 4.11 -1.58 2.62
CA PHE A 434 5.47 -1.91 3.02
C PHE A 434 5.77 -3.40 3.27
N LEU A 435 4.81 -4.22 3.73
CA LEU A 435 5.01 -5.61 4.21
C LEU A 435 5.97 -5.78 5.41
N ILE A 436 5.54 -5.36 6.60
CA ILE A 436 6.32 -5.48 7.85
C ILE A 436 6.79 -6.92 8.11
N ALA A 437 5.92 -7.93 7.95
CA ALA A 437 6.28 -9.34 8.20
C ALA A 437 7.40 -9.86 7.28
N GLN A 438 7.49 -9.35 6.04
CA GLN A 438 8.61 -9.69 5.15
C GLN A 438 9.91 -9.06 5.65
N ALA A 439 9.87 -7.78 6.02
CA ALA A 439 11.02 -7.08 6.59
C ALA A 439 11.52 -7.75 7.88
N GLU A 440 10.62 -8.15 8.76
CA GLU A 440 10.90 -8.87 10.01
C GLU A 440 11.57 -10.24 9.75
N ALA A 441 11.01 -11.05 8.87
CA ALA A 441 11.62 -12.34 8.51
C ALA A 441 13.00 -12.15 7.84
N MET A 442 13.13 -11.15 6.96
CA MET A 442 14.41 -10.78 6.36
C MET A 442 15.41 -10.32 7.41
N ALA A 443 15.00 -9.55 8.42
CA ALA A 443 15.86 -9.11 9.52
C ALA A 443 16.42 -10.28 10.36
N CYS A 444 15.76 -11.43 10.33
CA CYS A 444 16.26 -12.70 10.86
C CYS A 444 17.14 -13.51 9.89
N GLY A 445 17.34 -13.04 8.67
CA GLY A 445 18.14 -13.70 7.63
C GLY A 445 17.36 -14.64 6.71
N ALA A 446 16.03 -14.71 6.81
CA ALA A 446 15.24 -15.52 5.89
C ALA A 446 15.27 -14.92 4.48
N VAL A 447 15.66 -15.73 3.49
CA VAL A 447 15.76 -15.30 2.09
C VAL A 447 14.35 -15.22 1.47
N PRO A 448 13.92 -14.06 0.95
CA PRO A 448 12.56 -13.88 0.43
C PRO A 448 12.32 -14.60 -0.90
N ILE A 449 11.11 -15.17 -1.04
CA ILE A 449 10.46 -15.55 -2.30
C ILE A 449 9.15 -14.76 -2.36
N ALA A 450 9.10 -13.72 -3.18
CA ALA A 450 7.96 -12.81 -3.20
C ALA A 450 7.59 -12.37 -4.63
N THR A 451 6.38 -11.83 -4.79
CA THR A 451 5.96 -11.29 -6.09
C THR A 451 6.81 -10.08 -6.47
N ALA A 452 7.22 -10.01 -7.74
CA ALA A 452 7.88 -8.85 -8.33
C ALA A 452 6.83 -7.77 -8.58
N GLN A 453 6.61 -6.92 -7.58
CA GLN A 453 5.73 -5.77 -7.69
C GLN A 453 6.50 -4.49 -7.42
N ARG A 454 6.09 -3.40 -8.07
CA ARG A 454 6.74 -2.10 -7.87
C ARG A 454 6.70 -1.67 -6.39
N VAL A 455 5.58 -1.92 -5.70
CA VAL A 455 5.40 -1.66 -4.26
C VAL A 455 6.40 -2.41 -3.37
N THR A 456 6.89 -3.59 -3.78
CA THR A 456 7.81 -4.42 -2.99
C THR A 456 9.27 -4.30 -3.44
N SER A 457 9.58 -3.39 -4.37
CA SER A 457 10.92 -3.26 -4.98
C SER A 457 12.01 -2.93 -3.95
N HIS A 458 11.67 -2.25 -2.86
CA HIS A 458 12.59 -1.91 -1.77
C HIS A 458 13.17 -3.12 -1.03
N PHE A 459 12.62 -4.33 -1.23
CA PHE A 459 13.15 -5.56 -0.65
C PHE A 459 14.26 -6.24 -1.47
N GLY A 460 14.49 -5.84 -2.72
CA GLY A 460 15.60 -6.35 -3.54
C GLY A 460 15.47 -7.79 -4.04
N HIS A 461 14.36 -8.49 -3.79
CA HIS A 461 14.15 -9.89 -4.25
C HIS A 461 13.84 -10.01 -5.74
N GLY A 462 13.55 -8.88 -6.41
CA GLY A 462 13.39 -8.80 -7.87
C GLY A 462 14.69 -8.59 -8.64
N ARG A 463 15.83 -8.43 -7.95
CA ARG A 463 17.14 -8.30 -8.60
C ARG A 463 17.61 -9.65 -9.15
N PRO A 464 18.39 -9.69 -10.24
CA PRO A 464 19.07 -10.90 -10.69
C PRO A 464 19.89 -11.54 -9.56
N LEU A 465 19.93 -12.86 -9.45
CA LEU A 465 20.60 -13.54 -8.34
C LEU A 465 22.12 -13.28 -8.28
N ASP A 466 22.73 -12.94 -9.41
CA ASP A 466 24.14 -12.55 -9.52
C ASP A 466 24.41 -11.08 -9.16
N ASP A 467 23.37 -10.26 -8.97
CA ASP A 467 23.51 -8.91 -8.39
C ASP A 467 24.06 -9.03 -6.95
N PRO A 468 25.14 -8.30 -6.61
CA PRO A 468 25.75 -8.35 -5.28
C PRO A 468 24.78 -7.96 -4.15
N GLU A 469 23.75 -7.15 -4.43
CA GLU A 469 22.73 -6.68 -3.49
C GLU A 469 21.40 -7.43 -3.61
N ALA A 470 21.31 -8.48 -4.43
CA ALA A 470 20.13 -9.34 -4.45
C ALA A 470 19.87 -9.96 -3.07
N THR A 471 18.60 -10.01 -2.69
CA THR A 471 18.20 -10.58 -1.39
C THR A 471 17.53 -11.94 -1.52
N GLY A 472 16.95 -12.28 -2.67
CA GLY A 472 16.20 -13.53 -2.84
C GLY A 472 15.60 -13.69 -4.23
N PHE A 473 14.44 -14.31 -4.30
CA PHE A 473 13.79 -14.72 -5.54
C PHE A 473 12.49 -13.96 -5.79
N SER A 474 12.19 -13.72 -7.06
CA SER A 474 10.90 -13.21 -7.47
C SER A 474 10.07 -14.20 -8.27
N VAL A 475 8.76 -14.14 -8.05
CA VAL A 475 7.73 -14.72 -8.92
C VAL A 475 6.95 -13.58 -9.62
N PRO A 476 6.28 -13.85 -10.76
CA PRO A 476 5.46 -12.82 -11.42
C PRO A 476 4.36 -12.28 -10.50
N GLY A 477 4.03 -10.99 -10.62
CA GLY A 477 2.82 -10.43 -10.02
C GLY A 477 1.55 -11.04 -10.62
N SER A 478 0.43 -10.99 -9.89
CA SER A 478 -0.85 -11.55 -10.34
C SER A 478 -2.01 -10.62 -10.01
N PHE A 479 -2.99 -10.55 -10.91
CA PHE A 479 -4.22 -9.77 -10.72
C PHE A 479 -5.44 -10.66 -11.01
N ARG A 480 -5.40 -11.91 -10.55
CA ARG A 480 -6.45 -12.92 -10.74
C ARG A 480 -6.81 -13.56 -9.40
N ASP A 481 -8.08 -13.86 -9.17
CA ASP A 481 -8.54 -14.46 -7.89
C ASP A 481 -8.01 -15.88 -7.66
N ASP A 482 -7.88 -16.66 -8.74
CA ASP A 482 -7.23 -17.98 -8.79
C ASP A 482 -6.20 -17.96 -9.93
N ASP A 483 -4.91 -18.10 -9.58
CA ASP A 483 -3.83 -18.06 -10.56
C ASP A 483 -2.97 -19.33 -10.55
N PRO A 484 -3.27 -20.32 -11.41
CA PRO A 484 -2.46 -21.54 -11.52
C PRO A 484 -1.05 -21.26 -12.07
N GLY A 485 -0.85 -20.15 -12.78
CA GLY A 485 0.47 -19.72 -13.24
C GLY A 485 1.35 -19.28 -12.08
N LEU A 486 0.81 -18.47 -11.17
CA LEU A 486 1.50 -18.06 -9.94
C LEU A 486 1.82 -19.26 -9.05
N ALA A 487 0.88 -20.19 -8.86
CA ALA A 487 1.12 -21.40 -8.08
C ALA A 487 2.31 -22.23 -8.62
N ARG A 488 2.36 -22.45 -9.95
CA ARG A 488 3.48 -23.15 -10.58
C ARG A 488 4.80 -22.37 -10.47
N ALA A 489 4.77 -21.06 -10.63
CA ALA A 489 5.96 -20.21 -10.48
C ALA A 489 6.51 -20.27 -9.05
N LEU A 490 5.63 -20.27 -8.04
CA LEU A 490 6.00 -20.45 -6.64
C LEU A 490 6.62 -21.81 -6.39
N ALA A 491 5.99 -22.89 -6.82
CA ALA A 491 6.56 -24.24 -6.67
C ALA A 491 7.95 -24.34 -7.33
N GLY A 492 8.11 -23.75 -8.53
CA GLY A 492 9.38 -23.66 -9.23
C GLY A 492 10.46 -22.93 -8.42
N ARG A 493 10.17 -21.72 -7.92
CA ARG A 493 11.11 -20.94 -7.10
C ARG A 493 11.42 -21.59 -5.75
N ILE A 494 10.45 -22.26 -5.12
CA ILE A 494 10.70 -23.02 -3.89
C ILE A 494 11.68 -24.16 -4.16
N ARG A 495 11.51 -24.93 -5.25
CA ARG A 495 12.47 -26.00 -5.61
C ARG A 495 13.86 -25.45 -5.93
N GLU A 496 13.93 -24.31 -6.61
CA GLU A 496 15.20 -23.63 -6.88
C GLU A 496 15.89 -23.18 -5.58
N ALA A 497 15.14 -22.60 -4.64
CA ALA A 497 15.62 -22.23 -3.32
C ALA A 497 16.15 -23.44 -2.54
N VAL A 498 15.43 -24.58 -2.56
CA VAL A 498 15.89 -25.84 -1.97
C VAL A 498 17.21 -26.31 -2.61
N LYS A 499 17.31 -26.28 -3.95
CA LYS A 499 18.54 -26.64 -4.66
C LYS A 499 19.69 -25.71 -4.28
N LEU A 500 19.45 -24.40 -4.25
CA LEU A 500 20.45 -23.39 -3.89
C LEU A 500 20.95 -23.61 -2.45
N PHE A 501 20.04 -23.85 -1.51
CA PHE A 501 20.37 -24.15 -0.12
C PHE A 501 21.31 -25.36 0.00
N ARG A 502 21.02 -26.43 -0.74
CA ARG A 502 21.79 -27.70 -0.68
C ARG A 502 23.10 -27.66 -1.45
N THR A 503 23.15 -26.97 -2.60
CA THR A 503 24.25 -27.10 -3.57
C THR A 503 25.12 -25.86 -3.71
N ALA A 504 24.66 -24.69 -3.25
CA ALA A 504 25.36 -23.42 -3.35
C ALA A 504 25.28 -22.64 -2.02
N PRO A 505 25.82 -23.18 -0.91
CA PRO A 505 25.71 -22.57 0.41
C PRO A 505 26.34 -21.18 0.50
N GLY A 506 27.40 -20.89 -0.29
CA GLY A 506 28.00 -19.56 -0.36
C GLY A 506 27.04 -18.51 -0.96
N THR A 507 26.30 -18.87 -2.01
CA THR A 507 25.28 -17.99 -2.59
C THR A 507 24.12 -17.80 -1.62
N TYR A 508 23.66 -18.87 -0.96
CA TYR A 508 22.65 -18.78 0.09
C TYR A 508 23.07 -17.84 1.22
N ALA A 509 24.27 -18.01 1.77
CA ALA A 509 24.78 -17.18 2.85
C ALA A 509 24.86 -15.69 2.46
N ARG A 510 25.25 -15.40 1.22
CA ARG A 510 25.22 -14.02 0.69
C ARG A 510 23.80 -13.46 0.64
N LEU A 511 22.85 -14.18 0.04
CA LEU A 511 21.44 -13.73 -0.04
C LEU A 511 20.84 -13.53 1.36
N SER A 512 21.09 -14.45 2.29
CA SER A 512 20.65 -14.37 3.68
C SER A 512 21.27 -13.16 4.40
N GLY A 513 22.57 -12.93 4.24
CA GLY A 513 23.26 -11.76 4.80
C GLY A 513 22.75 -10.44 4.21
N ASN A 514 22.45 -10.41 2.91
CA ASN A 514 21.84 -9.26 2.24
C ASN A 514 20.42 -9.00 2.76
N ALA A 515 19.61 -10.05 2.89
CA ALA A 515 18.27 -9.95 3.47
C ALA A 515 18.31 -9.41 4.91
N ARG A 516 19.21 -9.95 5.76
CA ARG A 516 19.43 -9.48 7.15
C ARG A 516 19.82 -8.02 7.20
N ARG A 517 20.82 -7.62 6.40
CA ARG A 517 21.30 -6.23 6.33
C ARG A 517 20.19 -5.28 5.90
N LEU A 518 19.46 -5.62 4.84
CA LEU A 518 18.39 -4.78 4.32
C LEU A 518 17.20 -4.71 5.28
N GLY A 519 16.72 -5.86 5.78
CA GLY A 519 15.61 -5.96 6.72
C GLY A 519 15.85 -5.14 7.99
N ARG A 520 17.07 -5.20 8.54
CA ARG A 520 17.47 -4.42 9.73
C ARG A 520 17.71 -2.93 9.45
N SER A 521 17.78 -2.51 8.18
CA SER A 521 17.92 -1.09 7.81
C SER A 521 16.60 -0.31 7.83
N PHE A 522 15.47 -1.02 7.94
CA PHE A 522 14.14 -0.44 8.02
C PHE A 522 13.81 -0.05 9.46
N THR A 523 14.17 1.18 9.82
CA THR A 523 13.99 1.69 11.18
C THR A 523 12.98 2.83 11.21
N TRP A 524 12.26 2.94 12.34
CA TRP A 524 11.39 4.08 12.59
C TRP A 524 12.18 5.39 12.67
N ALA A 525 13.38 5.36 13.26
CA ALA A 525 14.30 6.48 13.29
C ALA A 525 14.60 7.05 11.89
N ARG A 526 15.02 6.20 10.94
CA ARG A 526 15.28 6.63 9.56
C ARG A 526 14.02 7.19 8.90
N SER A 527 12.88 6.55 9.14
CA SER A 527 11.59 6.98 8.60
C SER A 527 11.14 8.35 9.16
N ALA A 528 11.48 8.63 10.42
CA ALA A 528 11.24 9.92 11.05
C ALA A 528 12.18 10.98 10.47
N ASP A 529 13.47 10.70 10.31
CA ASP A 529 14.45 11.65 9.75
C ASP A 529 14.05 12.14 8.35
N LEU A 530 13.61 11.22 7.48
CA LEU A 530 13.14 11.55 6.13
C LEU A 530 11.94 12.51 6.15
N ARG A 531 10.97 12.26 7.04
CA ARG A 531 9.76 13.09 7.18
C ARG A 531 10.07 14.44 7.81
N LEU A 532 10.88 14.48 8.86
CA LEU A 532 11.27 15.72 9.52
C LEU A 532 12.02 16.66 8.58
N ALA A 533 12.95 16.13 7.77
CA ALA A 533 13.62 16.91 6.73
C ALA A 533 12.62 17.49 5.71
N ALA A 534 11.58 16.73 5.34
CA ALA A 534 10.52 17.23 4.45
C ALA A 534 9.65 18.30 5.14
N TYR A 535 9.33 18.13 6.43
CA TYR A 535 8.52 19.07 7.22
C TYR A 535 9.25 20.41 7.41
N GLU A 536 10.54 20.38 7.70
CA GLU A 536 11.35 21.60 7.83
C GLU A 536 11.39 22.40 6.52
N ARG A 537 11.56 21.72 5.39
CA ARG A 537 11.50 22.36 4.07
C ARG A 537 10.12 22.92 3.78
N LEU A 538 9.07 22.17 4.10
CA LEU A 538 7.68 22.58 3.92
C LEU A 538 7.34 23.83 4.74
N LEU A 539 7.75 23.88 6.02
CA LEU A 539 7.54 25.03 6.90
C LEU A 539 8.33 26.27 6.45
N ARG A 540 9.46 26.08 5.74
CA ARG A 540 10.21 27.18 5.10
C ARG A 540 9.66 27.61 3.74
N GLY A 541 8.62 26.95 3.24
CA GLY A 541 8.04 27.23 1.92
C GLY A 541 8.88 26.75 0.75
N GLU A 542 9.84 25.85 0.99
CA GLU A 542 10.76 25.34 -0.03
C GLU A 542 10.15 24.15 -0.78
N ARG A 543 10.09 24.23 -2.12
CA ARG A 543 9.62 23.13 -2.96
C ARG A 543 10.66 22.04 -3.11
N ALA A 544 10.24 20.77 -3.10
CA ALA A 544 11.14 19.66 -3.39
C ALA A 544 11.48 19.65 -4.87
N GLN A 545 12.73 19.34 -5.18
CA GLN A 545 13.15 19.00 -6.53
C GLN A 545 13.31 17.49 -6.57
N PRO A 546 12.38 16.76 -7.22
CA PRO A 546 12.53 15.33 -7.44
C PRO A 546 13.82 15.07 -8.21
N PRO A 547 14.59 14.02 -7.86
CA PRO A 547 15.75 13.63 -8.65
C PRO A 547 15.33 13.37 -10.10
N ALA A 548 16.11 13.88 -11.07
CA ALA A 548 15.80 13.73 -12.49
C ALA A 548 15.63 12.24 -12.88
N GLY A 549 16.44 11.36 -12.29
CA GLY A 549 16.31 9.92 -12.51
C GLY A 549 14.92 9.37 -12.18
N GLU A 550 14.31 9.81 -11.08
CA GLU A 550 12.94 9.39 -10.71
C GLU A 550 11.90 9.88 -11.72
N LEU A 551 12.04 11.13 -12.20
CA LEU A 551 11.13 11.69 -13.20
C LEU A 551 11.23 10.92 -14.51
N VAL A 552 12.45 10.56 -14.93
CA VAL A 552 12.69 9.72 -16.11
C VAL A 552 12.12 8.31 -15.94
N GLU A 553 12.24 7.72 -14.74
CA GLU A 553 11.68 6.41 -14.38
C GLU A 553 10.15 6.39 -14.25
N ARG A 554 9.51 7.55 -14.10
CA ARG A 554 8.04 7.68 -14.21
C ARG A 554 7.56 8.05 -15.61
N GLY A 555 8.49 8.42 -16.50
CA GLY A 555 8.18 8.94 -17.83
C GLY A 555 7.63 10.37 -17.80
N TRP A 556 7.92 11.15 -16.75
CA TRP A 556 7.47 12.53 -16.57
C TRP A 556 8.53 13.50 -17.11
N LEU A 557 8.81 13.39 -18.40
CA LEU A 557 9.91 14.13 -19.02
C LEU A 557 9.64 15.63 -19.10
N GLU A 558 8.37 16.03 -19.12
CA GLU A 558 7.92 17.43 -19.05
C GLU A 558 8.21 18.11 -17.71
N ALA A 559 8.43 17.35 -16.65
CA ALA A 559 8.79 17.87 -15.33
C ALA A 559 10.30 18.05 -15.16
N LEU A 560 11.12 17.65 -16.15
CA LEU A 560 12.56 17.80 -16.10
C LEU A 560 12.99 19.26 -16.36
N PRO A 561 13.99 19.78 -15.63
CA PRO A 561 14.67 21.01 -16.01
C PRO A 561 15.30 20.89 -17.40
N PRO A 562 15.39 21.98 -18.20
CA PRO A 562 15.99 21.93 -19.54
C PRO A 562 17.40 21.30 -19.59
N ALA A 563 18.25 21.59 -18.60
CA ALA A 563 19.60 21.02 -18.51
C ALA A 563 19.60 19.50 -18.29
N ALA A 564 18.62 18.98 -17.55
CA ALA A 564 18.51 17.56 -17.21
C ALA A 564 18.23 16.68 -18.44
N HIS A 565 17.61 17.23 -19.51
CA HIS A 565 17.41 16.50 -20.76
C HIS A 565 18.72 16.12 -21.45
N THR A 566 19.73 17.00 -21.39
CA THR A 566 21.05 16.73 -21.96
C THR A 566 21.89 15.86 -21.02
N GLU A 567 21.87 16.17 -19.72
CA GLU A 567 22.64 15.44 -18.70
C GLU A 567 22.24 13.96 -18.61
N HIS A 568 20.94 13.67 -18.67
CA HIS A 568 20.42 12.30 -18.50
C HIS A 568 20.00 11.64 -19.82
N ARG A 569 20.59 12.06 -20.94
CA ARG A 569 20.22 11.59 -22.30
C ARG A 569 20.13 10.06 -22.39
N GLU A 570 21.14 9.34 -21.89
CA GLU A 570 21.18 7.87 -21.93
C GLU A 570 20.09 7.22 -21.09
N LEU A 571 19.84 7.76 -19.89
CA LEU A 571 18.79 7.29 -18.99
C LEU A 571 17.41 7.48 -19.63
N ILE A 572 17.18 8.63 -20.28
CA ILE A 572 15.92 8.91 -20.98
C ILE A 572 15.75 7.97 -22.18
N ALA A 573 16.80 7.74 -22.98
CA ALA A 573 16.75 6.79 -24.10
C ALA A 573 16.40 5.37 -23.64
N ARG A 574 17.04 4.90 -22.56
CA ARG A 574 16.76 3.59 -21.96
C ARG A 574 15.31 3.50 -21.49
N ALA A 575 14.87 4.47 -20.69
CA ALA A 575 13.52 4.46 -20.13
C ALA A 575 12.43 4.62 -21.21
N ALA A 576 12.68 5.39 -22.27
CA ALA A 576 11.80 5.50 -23.42
C ALA A 576 11.70 4.15 -24.17
N THR A 577 12.83 3.48 -24.38
CA THR A 577 12.88 2.15 -25.00
C THR A 577 12.10 1.12 -24.18
N GLU A 578 12.33 1.08 -22.86
CA GLU A 578 11.65 0.19 -21.93
C GLU A 578 10.13 0.38 -21.92
N ARG A 579 9.67 1.63 -22.08
CA ARG A 579 8.22 1.93 -22.15
C ARG A 579 7.59 1.74 -23.53
N GLY A 580 8.38 1.55 -24.58
CA GLY A 580 7.86 1.61 -25.95
C GLY A 580 7.46 3.04 -26.37
N ASP A 581 8.12 4.07 -25.83
CA ASP A 581 7.84 5.47 -26.16
C ASP A 581 8.74 5.97 -27.30
N ALA A 582 8.27 5.76 -28.54
CA ALA A 582 8.96 6.18 -29.75
C ALA A 582 9.17 7.71 -29.81
N THR A 583 8.23 8.50 -29.29
CA THR A 583 8.32 9.97 -29.32
C THR A 583 9.40 10.47 -28.37
N ALA A 584 9.46 9.94 -27.16
CA ALA A 584 10.54 10.27 -26.23
C ALA A 584 11.91 9.81 -26.76
N LEU A 585 12.00 8.60 -27.35
CA LEU A 585 13.25 8.10 -27.91
C LEU A 585 13.75 8.97 -29.07
N ALA A 586 12.90 9.28 -30.04
CA ALA A 586 13.26 10.10 -31.20
C ALA A 586 13.75 11.50 -30.77
N ARG A 587 13.05 12.13 -29.81
CA ARG A 587 13.46 13.41 -29.23
C ARG A 587 14.87 13.35 -28.64
N VAL A 588 15.17 12.29 -27.90
CA VAL A 588 16.49 12.09 -27.28
C VAL A 588 17.57 11.80 -28.32
N LEU A 589 17.24 11.10 -29.40
CA LEU A 589 18.16 10.85 -30.51
C LEU A 589 18.36 12.08 -31.40
N GLY A 590 17.48 13.08 -31.31
CA GLY A 590 17.53 14.31 -32.12
C GLY A 590 17.02 14.09 -33.54
N CYS A 591 16.10 13.15 -33.71
CA CYS A 591 15.48 12.81 -35.00
C CYS A 591 13.94 12.88 -34.92
N GLY A 592 13.28 12.85 -36.08
CA GLY A 592 11.85 12.62 -36.19
C GLY A 592 11.49 11.19 -35.80
N VAL A 593 10.25 10.97 -35.33
CA VAL A 593 9.77 9.62 -34.96
C VAL A 593 9.83 8.67 -36.15
N ASP A 594 9.54 9.17 -37.36
CA ASP A 594 9.56 8.38 -38.59
C ASP A 594 10.99 8.09 -39.10
N GLU A 595 12.01 8.71 -38.48
CA GLU A 595 13.43 8.50 -38.79
C GLU A 595 14.08 7.45 -37.88
N LEU A 596 13.33 6.86 -36.93
CA LEU A 596 13.82 5.77 -36.09
C LEU A 596 14.18 4.53 -36.91
N GLY A 597 15.31 3.91 -36.58
CA GLY A 597 15.83 2.75 -37.31
C GLY A 597 15.02 1.47 -37.06
N ALA A 598 15.21 0.46 -37.92
CA ALA A 598 14.54 -0.83 -37.80
C ALA A 598 14.77 -1.51 -36.43
N ASP A 599 15.99 -1.37 -35.88
CA ASP A 599 16.37 -1.92 -34.58
C ASP A 599 15.70 -1.16 -33.40
N ASP A 600 15.49 0.15 -33.53
CA ASP A 600 14.77 0.93 -32.51
C ASP A 600 13.32 0.47 -32.40
N TRP A 601 12.65 0.30 -33.54
CA TRP A 601 11.29 -0.21 -33.59
C TRP A 601 11.18 -1.63 -33.02
N GLU A 602 12.13 -2.51 -33.33
CA GLU A 602 12.20 -3.86 -32.78
C GLU A 602 12.34 -3.84 -31.25
N ARG A 603 13.24 -2.99 -30.71
CA ARG A 603 13.44 -2.85 -29.26
C ARG A 603 12.21 -2.30 -28.55
N LEU A 604 11.63 -1.21 -29.07
CA LEU A 604 10.42 -0.58 -28.55
C LEU A 604 9.26 -1.60 -28.52
N PHE A 605 9.04 -2.31 -29.64
CA PHE A 605 7.99 -3.32 -29.74
C PHE A 605 8.22 -4.48 -28.78
N THR A 606 9.45 -5.01 -28.72
CA THR A 606 9.81 -6.12 -27.83
C THR A 606 9.57 -5.76 -26.38
N SER A 607 9.91 -4.53 -25.97
CA SER A 607 9.67 -4.07 -24.61
C SER A 607 8.19 -3.97 -24.29
N ALA A 608 7.39 -3.32 -25.15
CA ALA A 608 5.94 -3.24 -24.98
C ALA A 608 5.29 -4.64 -24.94
N HIS A 609 5.76 -5.57 -25.78
CA HIS A 609 5.24 -6.94 -25.84
C HIS A 609 5.55 -7.71 -24.56
N ARG A 610 6.77 -7.60 -24.03
CA ARG A 610 7.15 -8.22 -22.74
C ARG A 610 6.31 -7.71 -21.57
N ARG A 611 5.90 -6.44 -21.63
CA ARG A 611 5.03 -5.80 -20.63
C ARG A 611 3.55 -6.16 -20.81
N GLY A 612 3.16 -6.80 -21.91
CA GLY A 612 1.76 -7.07 -22.25
C GLY A 612 0.98 -5.83 -22.69
N ASP A 613 1.65 -4.74 -23.07
CA ASP A 613 1.03 -3.53 -23.59
C ASP A 613 0.72 -3.70 -25.10
N PHE A 614 -0.27 -4.54 -25.37
CA PHE A 614 -0.63 -4.93 -26.74
C PHE A 614 -1.18 -3.78 -27.57
N THR A 615 -1.82 -2.79 -26.93
CA THR A 615 -2.24 -1.55 -27.60
C THR A 615 -1.02 -0.77 -28.09
N ARG A 616 0.00 -0.60 -27.24
CA ARG A 616 1.25 0.04 -27.65
C ARG A 616 1.97 -0.75 -28.73
N CYS A 617 2.02 -2.08 -28.63
CA CYS A 617 2.62 -2.89 -29.69
C CYS A 617 1.95 -2.69 -31.05
N ALA A 618 0.61 -2.63 -31.10
CA ALA A 618 -0.13 -2.39 -32.33
C ALA A 618 0.18 -0.99 -32.90
N GLU A 619 0.27 0.03 -32.04
CA GLU A 619 0.68 1.38 -32.43
C GLU A 619 2.10 1.40 -33.03
N LEU A 620 3.06 0.75 -32.36
CA LEU A 620 4.46 0.68 -32.78
C LEU A 620 4.61 -0.07 -34.11
N ALA A 621 4.01 -1.24 -34.26
CA ALA A 621 4.07 -2.03 -35.50
C ALA A 621 3.47 -1.27 -36.69
N ARG A 622 2.37 -0.53 -36.45
CA ARG A 622 1.74 0.32 -37.47
C ARG A 622 2.64 1.49 -37.87
N ARG A 623 3.18 2.23 -36.90
CA ARG A 623 4.06 3.37 -37.18
C ARG A 623 5.34 2.95 -37.89
N ALA A 624 5.92 1.82 -37.50
CA ALA A 624 7.11 1.27 -38.14
C ALA A 624 6.84 0.76 -39.57
N GLY A 625 5.58 0.56 -39.97
CA GLY A 625 5.23 -0.07 -41.25
C GLY A 625 5.79 -1.50 -41.39
N ARG A 626 5.85 -2.26 -40.27
CA ARG A 626 6.52 -3.57 -40.17
C ARG A 626 5.49 -4.71 -40.01
N PRO A 627 5.10 -5.42 -41.10
CA PRO A 627 4.13 -6.50 -41.05
C PRO A 627 4.56 -7.69 -40.19
N ASP A 628 5.87 -7.92 -40.05
CA ASP A 628 6.41 -8.98 -39.20
C ASP A 628 6.18 -8.73 -37.70
N LEU A 629 6.26 -7.48 -37.25
CA LEU A 629 5.89 -7.10 -35.88
C LEU A 629 4.40 -7.28 -35.64
N TRP A 630 3.58 -6.97 -36.65
CA TRP A 630 2.14 -7.20 -36.59
C TRP A 630 1.79 -8.69 -36.47
N ALA A 631 2.45 -9.55 -37.25
CA ALA A 631 2.21 -11.00 -37.24
C ALA A 631 2.43 -11.63 -35.87
N ARG A 632 3.37 -11.11 -35.06
CA ARG A 632 3.65 -11.60 -33.70
C ARG A 632 2.50 -11.39 -32.71
N GLN A 633 1.50 -10.59 -33.07
CA GLN A 633 0.32 -10.32 -32.24
C GLN A 633 -0.92 -11.14 -32.62
N ALA A 634 -0.87 -11.88 -33.73
CA ALA A 634 -2.04 -12.54 -34.32
C ALA A 634 -2.75 -13.52 -33.37
N ASP A 635 -2.00 -14.15 -32.47
CA ASP A 635 -2.52 -15.11 -31.49
C ASP A 635 -3.11 -14.46 -30.23
N ARG A 636 -2.94 -13.14 -30.05
CA ARG A 636 -3.36 -12.40 -28.85
C ARG A 636 -4.63 -11.60 -29.06
N PHE A 637 -4.80 -11.03 -30.24
CA PHE A 637 -6.00 -10.28 -30.60
C PHE A 637 -6.17 -10.18 -32.12
N ARG A 638 -7.40 -9.98 -32.58
CA ARG A 638 -7.74 -9.64 -33.96
C ARG A 638 -8.09 -8.17 -34.06
N LEU A 639 -7.43 -7.46 -34.96
CA LEU A 639 -7.73 -6.07 -35.29
C LEU A 639 -8.58 -6.03 -36.57
N THR A 640 -9.67 -5.27 -36.54
CA THR A 640 -10.54 -5.07 -37.71
C THR A 640 -10.72 -3.59 -37.95
N ALA A 641 -10.36 -3.11 -39.14
CA ALA A 641 -10.63 -1.73 -39.53
C ALA A 641 -12.16 -1.53 -39.59
N VAL A 642 -12.61 -0.42 -39.02
CA VAL A 642 -14.00 0.02 -39.04
C VAL A 642 -14.11 1.12 -40.11
N PRO A 643 -15.24 1.23 -40.84
CA PRO A 643 -15.38 2.20 -41.94
C PRO A 643 -15.18 3.67 -41.57
N ASP A 644 -15.26 4.02 -40.29
CA ASP A 644 -15.02 5.38 -39.76
C ASP A 644 -13.53 5.71 -39.57
N GLY A 645 -12.63 4.81 -39.98
CA GLY A 645 -11.19 4.96 -39.82
C GLY A 645 -10.67 4.54 -38.45
N THR A 646 -11.55 4.09 -37.54
CA THR A 646 -11.15 3.48 -36.26
C THR A 646 -10.83 1.99 -36.43
N TRP A 647 -10.22 1.39 -35.42
CA TRP A 647 -9.88 -0.03 -35.43
C TRP A 647 -10.50 -0.72 -34.22
N ARG A 648 -11.17 -1.84 -34.45
CA ARG A 648 -11.74 -2.70 -33.41
C ARG A 648 -10.74 -3.78 -33.04
N VAL A 649 -10.34 -3.83 -31.76
CA VAL A 649 -9.53 -4.91 -31.19
C VAL A 649 -10.46 -5.95 -30.57
N ARG A 650 -10.31 -7.22 -30.97
CA ARG A 650 -10.92 -8.37 -30.30
C ARG A 650 -9.83 -9.23 -29.69
N TYR A 651 -9.71 -9.23 -28.37
CA TYR A 651 -8.76 -10.08 -27.66
C TYR A 651 -9.15 -11.56 -27.78
N ALA A 652 -8.15 -12.43 -27.95
CA ALA A 652 -8.34 -13.88 -27.99
C ALA A 652 -8.25 -14.43 -26.57
N HIS A 653 -9.38 -14.45 -25.87
CA HIS A 653 -9.59 -15.24 -24.65
C HIS A 653 -11.03 -15.72 -24.58
#